data_AF-D2PZU0-F1
#
_entry.id   AF-D2PZU0-F1
#
_cell.length_a   1.000
_cell.length_b   1.000
_cell.length_c   1.000
_cell.angle_alpha   90.00
_cell.angle_beta   90.00
_cell.angle_gamma   90.00
#
_symmetry.space_group_name_H-M   'P 1'
#
loop_
_entity.id
_entity.type
_entity.pdbx_description
1 polymer ?
#
loop_
_entity_poly.entity_id
_entity_poly.type
_entity_poly.pdbx_seq_one_letter_code
_entity_poly.pdbx_strand_id
1 'polypeptide(L)'
;MIGIVVVSHSRTLAEAAVGLASEMVADGNRPQLAVAAGLDASTFGTDAAAVAEAIGTVDGPDGVLVLLDLGSAVLSAEMALEFVDPETAARVVLSSAPLVEGLVAAVVTASTGAPLATVVAEARQGLAGKQEHLGDAAPPEETAEPEDDADQLKLEVAVRIEHGLHARPAAKLVAVVQRFDAKVTVYDLDTGRGPVDAGSLSRVATLSAQQHHRLEFAAGGPQAADALRAIRELAERDFDDVTTSASPEPRAVAVAGGTGLDVAVGPAVVAGDEVDLADYEPGDHDVERERAERARRDAEQQLRRLRDTTAEQLGSPEAGIFDAQAGLLGDGAVLDRVFRSVAQGIDAATAWKQALDELAQTFDGLDDPYQRERAQDVRSVRDRVLRALTGAAETGRPVDGGILVVPELDAATAATVDGDRVAGIAVRAAGTTGHGVIVARSRGIPLITGIGDVAVADGTTVGFDARAGSFVADPDLQAFARIVRERTEERDAALRAVDEPATTLDGRTIPVLVNVGSVQDALDARGADGSGLVRTEVLFGDRRSAPTAAEQAAAYREIAAALGGKPITIRTWDVGGDKPLRFLPQAPEANPFLGDRGLRTFRRRPELLATQLAAIREVARETPVQVMFPMVTTAEEVAWALEQLDGLGPRPDGLQVGMMVEVPAAALRIETLAGGLDFVSIGTNDLTQYTTAADRTNPAVAALADGLDPAVLRLVDRVVRQAPEGVHVAVCGDLASDPLATEVLVGLGVHALSAVGPQIPLLKARLRQLDTTTAAATATKALTLPSAEAVRTLLTSPH
;
A
#
# COMPACT_ATOMS: atom_id res chain seq x y z
N MET A 1 -19.75 52.20 14.60
CA MET A 1 -19.15 51.29 13.62
C MET A 1 -17.70 51.71 13.44
N ILE A 2 -16.81 50.77 13.18
CA ILE A 2 -15.37 51.02 13.00
C ILE A 2 -15.16 52.01 11.84
N GLY A 3 -14.29 53.00 12.05
CA GLY A 3 -13.79 53.87 10.98
C GLY A 3 -12.60 53.23 10.28
N ILE A 4 -12.48 53.41 8.96
CA ILE A 4 -11.32 52.92 8.19
C ILE A 4 -10.70 54.08 7.42
N VAL A 5 -9.41 54.31 7.62
CA VAL A 5 -8.62 55.32 6.91
C VAL A 5 -7.68 54.63 5.93
N VAL A 6 -7.71 55.06 4.67
CA VAL A 6 -6.80 54.59 3.62
C VAL A 6 -5.75 55.67 3.38
N VAL A 7 -4.49 55.34 3.69
CA VAL A 7 -3.35 56.23 3.52
C VAL A 7 -2.51 55.73 2.35
N SER A 8 -2.36 56.55 1.32
CA SER A 8 -1.61 56.19 0.13
C SER A 8 -0.82 57.37 -0.42
N HIS A 9 0.30 57.09 -1.08
CA HIS A 9 0.99 58.10 -1.86
C HIS A 9 0.16 58.59 -3.04
N SER A 10 -0.76 57.78 -3.57
CA SER A 10 -1.59 58.10 -4.73
C SER A 10 -3.05 58.25 -4.36
N ARG A 11 -3.57 59.48 -4.49
CA ARG A 11 -5.00 59.76 -4.29
C ARG A 11 -5.89 58.94 -5.20
N THR A 12 -5.53 58.82 -6.47
CA THR A 12 -6.31 58.04 -7.45
C THR A 12 -6.35 56.55 -7.09
N LEU A 13 -5.24 56.01 -6.54
CA LEU A 13 -5.20 54.62 -6.10
C LEU A 13 -6.07 54.38 -4.87
N ALA A 14 -5.98 55.25 -3.87
CA ALA A 14 -6.79 55.13 -2.66
C ALA A 14 -8.29 55.27 -2.95
N GLU A 15 -8.67 56.23 -3.79
CA GLU A 15 -10.07 56.42 -4.21
C GLU A 15 -10.60 55.21 -4.99
N ALA A 16 -9.79 54.62 -5.89
CA ALA A 16 -10.17 53.41 -6.61
C ALA A 16 -10.30 52.19 -5.68
N ALA A 17 -9.40 52.03 -4.72
CA ALA A 17 -9.44 50.95 -3.73
C ALA A 17 -10.68 51.07 -2.80
N VAL A 18 -10.98 52.29 -2.34
CA VAL A 18 -12.19 52.57 -1.56
C VAL A 18 -13.46 52.33 -2.38
N GLY A 19 -13.47 52.72 -3.66
CA GLY A 19 -14.56 52.44 -4.58
C GLY A 19 -14.83 50.94 -4.70
N LEU A 20 -13.79 50.15 -4.96
CA LEU A 20 -13.87 48.70 -5.06
C LEU A 20 -14.40 48.06 -3.76
N ALA A 21 -13.85 48.46 -2.60
CA ALA A 21 -14.27 47.92 -1.32
C ALA A 21 -15.72 48.31 -0.97
N SER A 22 -16.16 49.50 -1.37
CA SER A 22 -17.53 49.96 -1.16
C SER A 22 -18.55 49.14 -1.95
N GLU A 23 -18.22 48.68 -3.17
CA GLU A 23 -19.11 47.84 -3.97
C GLU A 23 -19.39 46.47 -3.33
N MET A 24 -18.50 45.99 -2.46
CA MET A 24 -18.64 44.68 -1.82
C MET A 24 -19.68 44.67 -0.68
N VAL A 25 -20.23 45.83 -0.31
CA VAL A 25 -21.15 45.97 0.83
C VAL A 25 -22.32 46.88 0.46
N ALA A 26 -23.53 46.49 0.87
CA ALA A 26 -24.75 47.28 0.67
C ALA A 26 -24.69 48.63 1.42
N ASP A 27 -25.23 49.70 0.81
CA ASP A 27 -25.12 51.10 1.28
C ASP A 27 -25.52 51.30 2.76
N GLY A 28 -26.44 50.50 3.30
CA GLY A 28 -26.96 50.62 4.67
C GLY A 28 -26.02 50.13 5.79
N ASN A 29 -25.00 49.33 5.46
CA ASN A 29 -24.09 48.71 6.44
C ASN A 29 -22.62 49.09 6.20
N ARG A 30 -22.35 50.13 5.41
CA ARG A 30 -20.96 50.52 5.11
C ARG A 30 -20.27 51.18 6.31
N PRO A 31 -19.04 50.76 6.66
CA PRO A 31 -18.22 51.49 7.63
C PRO A 31 -17.88 52.89 7.12
N GLN A 32 -17.52 53.79 8.04
CA GLN A 32 -17.06 55.12 7.66
C GLN A 32 -15.66 55.03 7.05
N LEU A 33 -15.51 55.52 5.82
CA LEU A 33 -14.25 55.48 5.08
C LEU A 33 -13.72 56.89 4.87
N ALA A 34 -12.43 57.11 5.15
CA ALA A 34 -11.72 58.34 4.79
C ALA A 34 -10.41 58.04 4.05
N VAL A 35 -10.01 58.95 3.18
CA VAL A 35 -8.79 58.84 2.38
C VAL A 35 -7.85 59.97 2.73
N ALA A 36 -6.62 59.64 3.11
CA ALA A 36 -5.52 60.58 3.28
C ALA A 36 -4.41 60.22 2.29
N ALA A 37 -4.49 60.77 1.09
CA ALA A 37 -3.59 60.38 0.01
C ALA A 37 -3.18 61.53 -0.93
N GLY A 38 -1.92 61.48 -1.37
CA GLY A 38 -1.27 62.53 -2.14
C GLY A 38 -0.98 63.79 -1.31
N LEU A 39 0.02 64.57 -1.70
CA LEU A 39 0.21 65.93 -1.15
C LEU A 39 -0.85 66.90 -1.70
N ASP A 40 -1.33 66.62 -2.91
CA ASP A 40 -2.46 67.28 -3.57
C ASP A 40 -3.16 66.28 -4.51
N ALA A 41 -4.09 66.75 -5.35
CA ALA A 41 -4.84 65.88 -6.26
C ALA A 41 -4.01 65.21 -7.37
N SER A 42 -2.79 65.71 -7.63
CA SER A 42 -1.92 65.27 -8.73
C SER A 42 -0.52 64.81 -8.29
N THR A 43 -0.10 65.15 -7.07
CA THR A 43 1.25 64.90 -6.56
C THR A 43 1.27 63.73 -5.60
N PHE A 44 2.15 62.77 -5.84
CA PHE A 44 2.34 61.63 -4.96
C PHE A 44 3.01 62.03 -3.63
N GLY A 45 2.52 61.48 -2.53
CA GLY A 45 3.10 61.67 -1.20
C GLY A 45 2.08 61.48 -0.09
N THR A 46 2.53 61.60 1.16
CA THR A 46 1.71 61.45 2.36
C THR A 46 1.95 62.63 3.31
N ASP A 47 0.89 63.12 3.94
CA ASP A 47 0.91 64.26 4.85
C ASP A 47 0.28 63.85 6.18
N ALA A 48 1.03 63.93 7.28
CA ALA A 48 0.57 63.55 8.61
C ALA A 48 -0.62 64.39 9.11
N ALA A 49 -0.71 65.68 8.73
CA ALA A 49 -1.84 66.52 9.09
C ALA A 49 -3.13 66.05 8.38
N ALA A 50 -3.02 65.65 7.11
CA ALA A 50 -4.13 65.09 6.36
C ALA A 50 -4.56 63.71 6.89
N VAL A 51 -3.60 62.88 7.34
CA VAL A 51 -3.90 61.60 8.00
C VAL A 51 -4.60 61.81 9.34
N ALA A 52 -4.15 62.78 10.15
CA ALA A 52 -4.79 63.12 11.43
C ALA A 52 -6.22 63.65 11.23
N GLU A 53 -6.44 64.50 10.22
CA GLU A 53 -7.78 64.97 9.84
C GLU A 53 -8.67 63.80 9.42
N ALA A 54 -8.18 62.90 8.57
CA ALA A 54 -8.94 61.72 8.13
C ALA A 54 -9.31 60.80 9.29
N ILE A 55 -8.41 60.55 10.24
CA ILE A 55 -8.70 59.80 11.48
C ILE A 55 -9.82 60.50 12.26
N GLY A 56 -9.75 61.82 12.43
CA GLY A 56 -10.78 62.59 13.12
C GLY A 56 -12.16 62.51 12.45
N THR A 57 -12.21 62.40 11.11
CA THR A 57 -13.49 62.31 10.37
C THR A 57 -14.23 60.98 10.54
N VAL A 58 -13.51 59.91 10.87
CA VAL A 58 -14.08 58.55 11.01
C VAL A 58 -13.99 58.00 12.43
N ASP A 59 -13.58 58.84 13.40
CA ASP A 59 -13.48 58.43 14.80
C ASP A 59 -14.86 58.07 15.38
N GLY A 60 -14.87 57.01 16.17
CA GLY A 60 -16.04 56.48 16.84
C GLY A 60 -15.65 55.57 18.01
N PRO A 61 -16.64 55.13 18.80
CA PRO A 61 -16.40 54.31 20.00
C PRO A 61 -15.81 52.93 19.68
N ASP A 62 -15.96 52.45 18.45
CA ASP A 62 -15.49 51.12 18.01
C ASP A 62 -14.05 51.15 17.46
N GLY A 63 -13.42 52.34 17.42
CA GLY A 63 -12.04 52.56 16.99
C GLY A 63 -11.85 52.71 15.48
N VAL A 64 -10.60 52.92 15.08
CA VAL A 64 -10.22 53.27 13.70
C VAL A 64 -9.11 52.34 13.20
N LEU A 65 -9.29 51.75 12.02
CA LEU A 65 -8.27 50.98 11.31
C LEU A 65 -7.61 51.85 10.23
N VAL A 66 -6.29 51.91 10.21
CA VAL A 66 -5.52 52.63 9.18
C VAL A 66 -4.78 51.63 8.30
N LEU A 67 -5.08 51.64 7.00
CA LEU A 67 -4.42 50.84 5.96
C LEU A 67 -3.47 51.71 5.15
N LEU A 68 -2.26 51.22 4.89
CA LEU A 68 -1.12 51.99 4.40
C LEU A 68 -0.50 51.28 3.17
N ASP A 69 0.04 52.02 2.20
CA ASP A 69 0.68 51.42 1.02
C ASP A 69 2.18 51.13 1.19
N LEU A 70 3.01 52.17 1.16
CA LEU A 70 4.47 52.12 1.11
C LEU A 70 5.05 52.65 2.41
N GLY A 71 6.29 52.27 2.72
CA GLY A 71 6.92 52.51 4.03
C GLY A 71 6.92 53.96 4.54
N SER A 72 6.96 54.99 3.68
CA SER A 72 6.87 56.40 4.10
C SER A 72 5.47 56.83 4.58
N ALA A 73 4.42 56.10 4.20
CA ALA A 73 3.07 56.29 4.71
C ALA A 73 2.96 55.90 6.19
N VAL A 74 3.72 54.87 6.62
CA VAL A 74 3.79 54.41 8.01
C VAL A 74 4.29 55.54 8.91
N LEU A 75 5.43 56.16 8.56
CA LEU A 75 5.99 57.28 9.32
C LEU A 75 5.03 58.48 9.39
N SER A 76 4.30 58.74 8.29
CA SER A 76 3.31 59.82 8.24
C SER A 76 2.10 59.52 9.14
N ALA A 77 1.68 58.25 9.23
CA ALA A 77 0.59 57.82 10.09
C ALA A 77 0.99 57.75 11.57
N GLU A 78 2.22 57.32 11.89
CA GLU A 78 2.77 57.38 13.25
C GLU A 78 2.85 58.83 13.75
N MET A 79 3.36 59.74 12.91
CA MET A 79 3.41 61.17 13.24
C MET A 79 2.01 61.80 13.34
N ALA A 80 1.05 61.31 12.55
CA ALA A 80 -0.35 61.76 12.63
C ALA A 80 -0.98 61.47 14.00
N LEU A 81 -0.62 60.36 14.65
CA LEU A 81 -1.12 60.02 15.98
C LEU A 81 -0.71 61.04 17.05
N GLU A 82 0.38 61.79 16.86
CA GLU A 82 0.78 62.89 17.75
C GLU A 82 -0.09 64.13 17.60
N PHE A 83 -0.83 64.26 16.49
CA PHE A 83 -1.73 65.38 16.19
C PHE A 83 -3.21 65.07 16.50
N VAL A 84 -3.53 63.85 16.92
CA VAL A 84 -4.88 63.39 17.27
C VAL A 84 -5.04 63.36 18.80
N ASP A 85 -6.26 63.55 19.30
CA ASP A 85 -6.54 63.48 20.73
C ASP A 85 -6.08 62.12 21.33
N PRO A 86 -5.43 62.09 22.51
CA PRO A 86 -4.85 60.87 23.08
C PRO A 86 -5.84 59.71 23.26
N GLU A 87 -7.10 60.01 23.57
CA GLU A 87 -8.15 58.99 23.70
C GLU A 87 -8.52 58.36 22.36
N THR A 88 -8.49 59.14 21.28
CA THR A 88 -8.73 58.66 19.92
C THR A 88 -7.51 57.90 19.41
N ALA A 89 -6.29 58.41 19.61
CA ALA A 89 -5.06 57.72 19.25
C ALA A 89 -4.94 56.32 19.88
N ALA A 90 -5.41 56.15 21.13
CA ALA A 90 -5.45 54.85 21.81
C ALA A 90 -6.39 53.81 21.16
N ARG A 91 -7.32 54.24 20.30
CA ARG A 91 -8.27 53.38 19.57
C ARG A 91 -7.92 53.24 18.08
N VAL A 92 -6.79 53.79 17.64
CA VAL A 92 -6.33 53.69 16.26
C VAL A 92 -5.38 52.49 16.12
N VAL A 93 -5.60 51.65 15.12
CA VAL A 93 -4.71 50.53 14.77
C VAL A 93 -4.12 50.76 13.37
N LEU A 94 -2.80 50.91 13.29
CA LEU A 94 -2.08 50.91 12.02
C LEU A 94 -1.85 49.46 11.56
N SER A 95 -2.22 49.14 10.32
CA SER A 95 -2.12 47.78 9.77
C SER A 95 -1.14 47.68 8.61
N SER A 96 -0.37 46.59 8.60
CA SER A 96 0.53 46.17 7.52
C SER A 96 -0.18 45.39 6.40
N ALA A 97 -1.51 45.29 6.46
CA ALA A 97 -2.31 44.59 5.46
C ALA A 97 -2.14 45.18 4.05
N PRO A 98 -2.20 44.36 2.98
CA PRO A 98 -2.11 44.85 1.61
C PRO A 98 -3.23 45.87 1.32
N LEU A 99 -2.89 47.01 0.71
CA LEU A 99 -3.79 48.16 0.60
C LEU A 99 -5.15 47.82 -0.05
N VAL A 100 -5.18 47.00 -1.11
CA VAL A 100 -6.41 46.69 -1.84
C VAL A 100 -7.12 45.48 -1.25
N GLU A 101 -6.47 44.32 -1.24
CA GLU A 101 -7.06 43.07 -0.75
C GLU A 101 -7.44 43.16 0.74
N GLY A 102 -6.59 43.79 1.56
CA GLY A 102 -6.85 43.99 2.98
C GLY A 102 -7.94 45.02 3.27
N LEU A 103 -8.08 46.06 2.42
CA LEU A 103 -9.19 47.01 2.53
C LEU A 103 -10.53 46.36 2.22
N VAL A 104 -10.60 45.51 1.19
CA VAL A 104 -11.83 44.77 0.87
C VAL A 104 -12.24 43.85 2.03
N ALA A 105 -11.30 43.07 2.55
CA ALA A 105 -11.54 42.20 3.71
C ALA A 105 -11.96 43.00 4.95
N ALA A 106 -11.31 44.14 5.22
CA ALA A 106 -11.66 45.01 6.34
C ALA A 106 -13.08 45.59 6.22
N VAL A 107 -13.45 46.09 5.04
CA VAL A 107 -14.76 46.72 4.80
C VAL A 107 -15.89 45.70 4.90
N VAL A 108 -15.71 44.52 4.31
CA VAL A 108 -16.70 43.42 4.41
C VAL A 108 -16.84 42.97 5.86
N THR A 109 -15.73 42.74 6.56
CA THR A 109 -15.76 42.25 7.95
C THR A 109 -16.35 43.29 8.90
N ALA A 110 -15.98 44.57 8.77
CA ALA A 110 -16.54 45.65 9.57
C ALA A 110 -18.06 45.83 9.35
N SER A 111 -18.56 45.57 8.13
CA SER A 111 -20.00 45.64 7.82
C SER A 111 -20.86 44.60 8.56
N THR A 112 -20.23 43.53 9.06
CA THR A 112 -20.89 42.50 9.87
C THR A 112 -21.04 42.90 11.35
N GLY A 113 -20.43 44.02 11.76
CA GLY A 113 -20.37 44.45 13.17
C GLY A 113 -19.28 43.74 13.98
N ALA A 114 -18.32 43.09 13.32
CA ALA A 114 -17.18 42.46 13.97
C ALA A 114 -16.32 43.48 14.74
N PRO A 115 -15.68 43.08 15.86
CA PRO A 115 -14.82 43.96 16.64
C PRO A 115 -13.53 44.31 15.88
N LEU A 116 -12.92 45.45 16.21
CA LEU A 116 -11.74 45.99 15.51
C LEU A 116 -10.59 44.98 15.38
N ALA A 117 -10.35 44.17 16.42
CA ALA A 117 -9.33 43.13 16.39
C ALA A 117 -9.56 42.07 15.29
N THR A 118 -10.81 41.65 15.08
CA THR A 118 -11.18 40.71 14.01
C THR A 118 -11.05 41.35 12.64
N VAL A 119 -11.49 42.61 12.50
CA VAL A 119 -11.34 43.36 11.25
C VAL A 119 -9.86 43.53 10.86
N VAL A 120 -8.98 43.77 11.83
CA VAL A 120 -7.53 43.86 11.62
C VAL A 120 -6.94 42.51 11.19
N ALA A 121 -7.36 41.41 11.82
CA ALA A 121 -6.88 40.07 11.48
C ALA A 121 -7.24 39.66 10.05
N GLU A 122 -8.51 39.86 9.67
CA GLU A 122 -9.00 39.58 8.31
C GLU A 122 -8.32 40.46 7.25
N ALA A 123 -8.11 41.75 7.56
CA ALA A 123 -7.38 42.64 6.66
C ALA A 123 -5.97 42.12 6.36
N ARG A 124 -5.25 41.64 7.38
CA ARG A 124 -3.88 41.11 7.23
C ARG A 124 -3.85 39.81 6.42
N GLN A 125 -4.90 39.00 6.50
CA GLN A 125 -5.05 37.77 5.72
C GLN A 125 -5.57 37.99 4.30
N GLY A 126 -5.88 39.22 3.89
CA GLY A 126 -6.46 39.52 2.58
C GLY A 126 -5.66 38.98 1.38
N LEU A 127 -4.34 38.75 1.52
CA LEU A 127 -3.52 38.16 0.45
C LEU A 127 -3.51 36.62 0.43
N ALA A 128 -3.95 35.96 1.50
CA ALA A 128 -3.76 34.53 1.72
C ALA A 128 -4.39 33.67 0.61
N GLY A 129 -5.64 33.97 0.21
CA GLY A 129 -6.29 33.23 -0.88
C GLY A 129 -5.60 33.40 -2.24
N LYS A 130 -4.98 34.56 -2.49
CA LYS A 130 -4.20 34.81 -3.71
C LYS A 130 -2.85 34.10 -3.67
N GLN A 131 -2.22 34.01 -2.50
CA GLN A 131 -0.98 33.27 -2.28
C GLN A 131 -1.18 31.76 -2.38
N GLU A 132 -2.27 31.24 -1.82
CA GLU A 132 -2.67 29.84 -1.95
C GLU A 132 -2.93 29.48 -3.42
N HIS A 133 -3.62 30.35 -4.16
CA HIS A 133 -3.91 30.14 -5.57
C HIS A 133 -2.66 30.18 -6.47
N LEU A 134 -1.68 31.02 -6.14
CA LEU A 134 -0.44 31.17 -6.92
C LEU A 134 0.70 30.26 -6.45
N GLY A 135 0.52 29.54 -5.34
CA GLY A 135 1.59 28.75 -4.72
C GLY A 135 2.69 29.60 -4.06
N ASP A 136 2.43 30.90 -3.85
CA ASP A 136 3.31 31.87 -3.18
C ASP A 136 3.08 31.92 -1.66
N ALA A 137 2.30 30.96 -1.12
CA ALA A 137 2.10 30.84 0.31
C ALA A 137 3.46 30.67 0.99
N ALA A 138 3.90 31.72 1.67
CA ALA A 138 5.02 31.62 2.59
C ALA A 138 4.71 30.48 3.58
N PRO A 139 5.72 29.71 4.01
CA PRO A 139 5.53 28.72 5.06
C PRO A 139 4.80 29.43 6.21
N PRO A 140 3.78 28.80 6.83
CA PRO A 140 2.95 29.49 7.80
C PRO A 140 3.86 30.09 8.87
N GLU A 141 3.90 31.43 8.92
CA GLU A 141 4.45 32.13 10.07
C GLU A 141 3.68 31.61 11.27
N GLU A 142 4.44 31.13 12.26
CA GLU A 142 4.03 30.73 13.60
C GLU A 142 2.73 31.44 14.02
N THR A 143 1.58 30.85 13.71
CA THR A 143 0.34 31.25 14.34
C THR A 143 0.52 30.85 15.78
N ALA A 144 0.77 31.86 16.60
CA ALA A 144 0.71 31.95 18.05
C ALA A 144 0.99 30.63 18.77
N GLU A 145 2.06 30.63 19.57
CA GLU A 145 2.16 29.77 20.75
C GLU A 145 0.75 29.37 21.22
N PRO A 146 0.38 28.07 21.23
CA PRO A 146 -0.80 27.68 21.98
C PRO A 146 -0.56 28.25 23.37
N GLU A 147 -1.57 28.96 23.91
CA GLU A 147 -1.57 29.49 25.28
C GLU A 147 -0.59 28.70 26.13
N ASP A 148 0.48 29.37 26.59
CA ASP A 148 1.54 28.85 27.44
C ASP A 148 1.13 27.57 28.21
N ASP A 149 1.19 26.43 27.53
CA ASP A 149 0.93 25.12 28.12
C ASP A 149 2.32 24.61 28.43
N ALA A 150 2.98 25.34 29.35
CA ALA A 150 4.32 25.09 29.86
C ALA A 150 4.50 23.68 30.47
N ASP A 151 3.45 22.86 30.43
CA ASP A 151 3.37 21.48 30.88
C ASP A 151 3.17 20.44 29.74
N GLN A 152 3.23 20.81 28.46
CA GLN A 152 3.20 19.81 27.38
C GLN A 152 4.51 19.05 27.27
N LEU A 153 4.43 17.74 27.48
CA LEU A 153 5.57 16.85 27.32
C LEU A 153 5.78 16.56 25.83
N LYS A 154 7.04 16.46 25.42
CA LYS A 154 7.44 16.17 24.04
C LYS A 154 8.22 14.87 23.92
N LEU A 155 8.05 14.19 22.79
CA LEU A 155 8.72 12.95 22.44
C LEU A 155 9.08 12.95 20.95
N GLU A 156 10.36 12.87 20.64
CA GLU A 156 10.81 12.62 19.26
C GLU A 156 10.93 11.12 18.99
N VAL A 157 10.41 10.69 17.85
CA VAL A 157 10.41 9.30 17.36
C VAL A 157 10.79 9.27 15.89
N ALA A 158 11.77 8.43 15.52
CA ALA A 158 12.01 8.11 14.11
C ALA A 158 11.05 7.02 13.61
N VAL A 159 10.43 7.23 12.45
CA VAL A 159 9.66 6.22 11.73
C VAL A 159 10.63 5.24 11.10
N ARG A 160 10.51 3.94 11.42
CA ARG A 160 11.40 2.89 10.91
C ARG A 160 10.71 1.93 9.93
N ILE A 161 9.39 2.06 9.80
CA ILE A 161 8.53 1.23 8.95
C ILE A 161 8.75 1.61 7.49
N GLU A 162 8.95 0.62 6.62
CA GLU A 162 9.26 0.77 5.19
C GLU A 162 8.26 1.68 4.45
N HIS A 163 6.96 1.41 4.62
CA HIS A 163 5.89 2.21 4.02
C HIS A 163 5.46 3.39 4.90
N GLY A 164 6.27 3.74 5.91
CA GLY A 164 5.98 4.87 6.80
C GLY A 164 4.85 4.62 7.80
N LEU A 165 4.25 5.69 8.31
CA LEU A 165 3.12 5.63 9.25
C LEU A 165 1.78 5.49 8.51
N HIS A 166 1.66 4.46 7.68
CA HIS A 166 0.45 4.14 6.93
C HIS A 166 -0.70 3.64 7.83
N ALA A 167 -1.86 3.33 7.24
CA ALA A 167 -3.11 3.10 7.97
C ALA A 167 -3.04 2.05 9.11
N ARG A 168 -2.27 0.97 8.99
CA ARG A 168 -2.15 -0.06 10.03
C ARG A 168 -1.33 0.40 11.25
N PRO A 169 -0.07 0.86 11.11
CA PRO A 169 0.70 1.44 12.22
C PRO A 169 0.07 2.72 12.77
N ALA A 170 -0.54 3.55 11.92
CA ALA A 170 -1.33 4.70 12.37
C ALA A 170 -2.54 4.26 13.22
N ALA A 171 -3.23 3.17 12.85
CA ALA A 171 -4.35 2.66 13.65
C ALA A 171 -3.88 2.10 15.00
N LYS A 172 -2.69 1.48 15.06
CA LYS A 172 -2.08 1.06 16.33
C LYS A 172 -1.68 2.26 17.20
N LEU A 173 -1.13 3.31 16.59
CA LEU A 173 -0.83 4.58 17.26
C LEU A 173 -2.11 5.18 17.87
N VAL A 174 -3.14 5.34 17.06
CA VAL A 174 -4.44 5.88 17.48
C VAL A 174 -5.04 5.04 18.60
N ALA A 175 -5.04 3.71 18.47
CA ALA A 175 -5.56 2.81 19.49
C ALA A 175 -4.76 2.83 20.80
N VAL A 176 -3.50 3.28 20.79
CA VAL A 176 -2.71 3.53 21.99
C VAL A 176 -3.04 4.90 22.56
N VAL A 177 -3.06 5.95 21.75
CA VAL A 177 -3.38 7.32 22.16
C VAL A 177 -4.75 7.40 22.83
N GLN A 178 -5.77 6.77 22.25
CA GLN A 178 -7.15 6.79 22.76
C GLN A 178 -7.36 6.09 24.12
N ARG A 179 -6.35 5.38 24.65
CA ARG A 179 -6.44 4.75 26.00
C ARG A 179 -6.18 5.72 27.14
N PHE A 180 -5.70 6.92 26.82
CA PHE A 180 -5.25 7.89 27.78
C PHE A 180 -6.09 9.16 27.68
N ASP A 181 -6.42 9.74 28.83
CA ASP A 181 -6.96 11.09 28.94
C ASP A 181 -5.83 12.11 28.73
N ALA A 182 -5.41 12.25 27.46
CA ALA A 182 -4.37 13.15 27.02
C ALA A 182 -4.63 13.61 25.58
N LYS A 183 -4.42 14.90 25.31
CA LYS A 183 -4.44 15.46 23.95
C LYS A 183 -3.05 15.29 23.36
N VAL A 184 -2.93 14.47 22.32
CA VAL A 184 -1.64 14.16 21.68
C VAL A 184 -1.65 14.66 20.24
N THR A 185 -0.66 15.46 19.87
CA THR A 185 -0.41 15.87 18.49
C THR A 185 0.88 15.25 17.97
N VAL A 186 1.00 15.13 16.66
CA VAL A 186 2.18 14.63 15.96
C VAL A 186 2.56 15.57 14.82
N TYR A 187 3.84 15.94 14.78
CA TYR A 187 4.45 16.81 13.78
C TYR A 187 5.58 16.05 13.08
N ASP A 188 5.64 16.09 11.76
CA ASP A 188 6.74 15.55 10.98
C ASP A 188 7.83 16.63 10.81
N LEU A 189 8.94 16.46 11.53
CA LEU A 189 10.07 17.39 11.57
C LEU A 189 10.83 17.44 10.24
N ASP A 190 10.74 16.42 9.39
CA ASP A 190 11.49 16.36 8.14
C ASP A 190 10.68 16.92 6.95
N THR A 191 9.36 16.74 6.94
CA THR A 191 8.48 17.34 5.92
C THR A 191 7.88 18.68 6.30
N GLY A 192 7.95 19.05 7.59
CA GLY A 192 7.28 20.22 8.13
C GLY A 192 5.75 20.10 8.17
N ARG A 193 5.21 18.87 8.03
CA ARG A 193 3.76 18.62 8.03
C ARG A 193 3.26 18.37 9.46
N GLY A 194 2.14 18.98 9.81
CA GLY A 194 1.55 18.93 11.14
C GLY A 194 1.60 20.29 11.86
N PRO A 195 1.31 20.35 13.17
CA PRO A 195 0.95 19.22 14.03
C PRO A 195 -0.47 18.74 13.71
N VAL A 196 -0.66 17.43 13.65
CA VAL A 196 -1.99 16.82 13.50
C VAL A 196 -2.36 16.02 14.75
N ASP A 197 -3.65 15.77 14.97
CA ASP A 197 -4.12 14.95 16.08
C ASP A 197 -3.66 13.49 15.93
N ALA A 198 -2.87 12.99 16.88
CA ALA A 198 -2.35 11.62 16.89
C ALA A 198 -3.43 10.57 17.24
N GLY A 199 -4.58 11.01 17.76
CA GLY A 199 -5.77 10.21 17.97
C GLY A 199 -6.66 10.05 16.74
N SER A 200 -6.27 10.65 15.60
CA SER A 200 -6.97 10.54 14.33
C SER A 200 -6.13 9.80 13.29
N LEU A 201 -6.53 8.57 12.98
CA LEU A 201 -5.99 7.73 11.91
C LEU A 201 -5.91 8.46 10.58
N SER A 202 -6.97 9.15 10.18
CA SER A 202 -7.03 9.88 8.91
C SER A 202 -5.96 10.97 8.87
N ARG A 203 -5.90 11.82 9.90
CA ARG A 203 -4.93 12.91 10.03
C ARG A 203 -3.49 12.41 10.08
N VAL A 204 -3.23 11.37 10.86
CA VAL A 204 -1.93 10.73 10.97
C VAL A 204 -1.49 10.18 9.61
N ALA A 205 -2.39 9.53 8.87
CA ALA A 205 -2.07 9.03 7.53
C ALA A 205 -1.79 10.17 6.53
N THR A 206 -2.50 11.31 6.62
CA THR A 206 -2.24 12.48 5.77
C THR A 206 -0.91 13.19 6.01
N LEU A 207 -0.22 12.91 7.14
CA LEU A 207 1.16 13.37 7.30
C LEU A 207 2.06 12.81 6.20
N SER A 208 1.73 11.63 5.66
CA SER A 208 2.56 10.89 4.72
C SER A 208 3.97 10.67 5.29
N ALA A 209 4.06 10.45 6.61
CA ALA A 209 5.32 10.24 7.30
C ALA A 209 5.99 8.97 6.77
N GLN A 210 7.10 9.13 6.05
CA GLN A 210 7.80 8.02 5.39
C GLN A 210 8.84 7.41 6.34
N GLN A 211 9.43 6.29 5.92
CA GLN A 211 10.58 5.72 6.61
C GLN A 211 11.67 6.80 6.77
N HIS A 212 12.32 6.80 7.94
CA HIS A 212 13.36 7.76 8.36
C HIS A 212 12.88 9.16 8.74
N HIS A 213 11.59 9.48 8.57
CA HIS A 213 11.07 10.75 9.08
C HIS A 213 11.08 10.77 10.61
N ARG A 214 11.35 11.94 11.19
CA ARG A 214 11.36 12.22 12.62
C ARG A 214 10.04 12.88 13.00
N LEU A 215 9.29 12.21 13.86
CA LEU A 215 8.01 12.68 14.37
C LEU A 215 8.18 13.24 15.77
N GLU A 216 7.76 14.48 16.00
CA GLU A 216 7.59 15.07 17.32
C GLU A 216 6.15 14.84 17.79
N PHE A 217 5.99 14.08 18.87
CA PHE A 217 4.73 13.96 19.59
C PHE A 217 4.71 14.94 20.75
N ALA A 218 3.67 15.78 20.82
CA ALA A 218 3.42 16.64 21.97
C ALA A 218 2.13 16.17 22.68
N ALA A 219 2.17 16.04 24.00
CA ALA A 219 1.02 15.60 24.79
C ALA A 219 0.75 16.55 25.95
N GLY A 220 -0.52 16.94 26.11
CA GLY A 220 -1.04 17.70 27.25
C GLY A 220 -2.19 16.96 27.96
N GLY A 221 -2.40 17.24 29.24
CA GLY A 221 -3.48 16.67 30.04
C GLY A 221 -3.04 15.62 31.09
N PRO A 222 -3.99 15.09 31.88
CA PRO A 222 -3.71 14.31 33.09
C PRO A 222 -2.84 13.06 32.88
N GLN A 223 -2.88 12.45 31.69
CA GLN A 223 -2.12 11.25 31.36
C GLN A 223 -1.05 11.47 30.28
N ALA A 224 -0.60 12.71 30.05
CA ALA A 224 0.36 13.05 29.00
C ALA A 224 1.66 12.21 29.06
N ALA A 225 2.23 12.03 30.26
CA ALA A 225 3.46 11.26 30.45
C ALA A 225 3.28 9.76 30.15
N ASP A 226 2.11 9.20 30.48
CA ASP A 226 1.77 7.80 30.22
C ASP A 226 1.51 7.57 28.73
N ALA A 227 0.82 8.51 28.07
CA ALA A 227 0.56 8.47 26.63
C ALA A 227 1.88 8.49 25.83
N LEU A 228 2.80 9.41 26.13
CA LEU A 228 4.10 9.47 25.44
C LEU A 228 4.96 8.25 25.72
N ARG A 229 4.92 7.68 26.94
CA ARG A 229 5.63 6.42 27.23
C ARG A 229 5.09 5.28 26.36
N ALA A 230 3.77 5.16 26.26
CA ALA A 230 3.15 4.14 25.43
C ALA A 230 3.42 4.35 23.93
N ILE A 231 3.48 5.59 23.45
CA ILE A 231 3.88 5.92 22.07
C ILE A 231 5.34 5.56 21.82
N ARG A 232 6.24 5.87 22.76
CA ARG A 232 7.66 5.46 22.68
C ARG A 232 7.78 3.94 22.61
N GLU A 233 7.12 3.21 23.50
CA GLU A 233 7.11 1.75 23.49
C GLU A 233 6.51 1.20 22.20
N LEU A 234 5.45 1.81 21.67
CA LEU A 234 4.85 1.42 20.40
C LEU A 234 5.80 1.66 19.23
N ALA A 235 6.46 2.82 19.18
CA ALA A 235 7.42 3.16 18.14
C ALA A 235 8.70 2.30 18.19
N GLU A 236 9.16 1.93 19.39
CA GLU A 236 10.25 0.96 19.56
C GLU A 236 9.89 -0.43 19.03
N ARG A 237 8.60 -0.72 18.91
CA ARG A 237 8.02 -1.95 18.35
C ARG A 237 7.57 -1.74 16.91
N ASP A 238 8.07 -0.70 16.24
CA ASP A 238 7.73 -0.30 14.86
C ASP A 238 6.22 -0.21 14.65
N PHE A 239 5.54 0.43 15.60
CA PHE A 239 4.09 0.58 15.70
C PHE A 239 3.30 -0.73 15.61
N ASP A 240 3.91 -1.84 16.03
CA ASP A 240 3.37 -3.18 15.87
C ASP A 240 2.92 -3.48 14.43
N ASP A 241 3.54 -2.83 13.44
CA ASP A 241 3.28 -3.11 12.04
C ASP A 241 3.88 -4.45 11.66
N VAL A 242 3.05 -5.48 11.81
CA VAL A 242 3.25 -6.81 11.25
C VAL A 242 3.13 -6.62 9.74
N THR A 243 4.17 -6.11 9.10
CA THR A 243 4.37 -6.48 7.71
C THR A 243 4.54 -7.98 7.75
N THR A 244 3.51 -8.70 7.30
CA THR A 244 3.78 -9.91 6.54
C THR A 244 4.78 -9.51 5.47
N SER A 245 6.06 -9.69 5.80
CA SER A 245 7.17 -9.85 4.87
C SER A 245 6.88 -11.03 3.91
N ALA A 246 5.87 -11.84 4.24
CA ALA A 246 5.11 -12.65 3.30
C ALA A 246 3.91 -11.91 2.70
N SER A 247 4.12 -10.76 2.04
CA SER A 247 3.24 -10.45 0.92
C SER A 247 3.56 -11.50 -0.15
N PRO A 248 2.60 -12.32 -0.62
CA PRO A 248 2.85 -13.16 -1.78
C PRO A 248 3.27 -12.22 -2.90
N GLU A 249 4.47 -12.45 -3.42
CA GLU A 249 5.05 -11.62 -4.48
C GLU A 249 4.03 -11.40 -5.60
N PRO A 250 3.92 -10.19 -6.17
CA PRO A 250 3.13 -9.97 -7.38
C PRO A 250 3.56 -10.95 -8.46
N ARG A 251 2.64 -11.85 -8.81
CA ARG A 251 2.77 -12.71 -9.97
C ARG A 251 2.63 -11.86 -11.23
N ALA A 252 3.74 -11.47 -11.85
CA ALA A 252 3.70 -10.99 -13.23
C ALA A 252 3.32 -12.16 -14.16
N VAL A 253 2.31 -11.92 -15.02
CA VAL A 253 1.83 -12.74 -16.15
C VAL A 253 2.17 -14.23 -16.09
N ALA A 254 1.75 -14.87 -15.00
CA ALA A 254 1.60 -16.31 -14.93
C ALA A 254 0.21 -16.55 -14.35
N VAL A 255 -0.59 -17.20 -15.18
CA VAL A 255 -2.02 -17.36 -14.99
C VAL A 255 -2.38 -18.04 -13.68
N ALA A 256 -1.56 -18.97 -13.22
CA ALA A 256 -2.03 -20.00 -12.29
C ALA A 256 -2.53 -19.37 -10.97
N GLY A 257 -3.84 -19.43 -10.71
CA GLY A 257 -4.46 -18.86 -9.52
C GLY A 257 -5.71 -19.64 -9.14
N GLY A 258 -5.60 -20.44 -8.07
CA GLY A 258 -6.74 -20.99 -7.31
C GLY A 258 -7.54 -22.09 -8.03
N THR A 259 -7.78 -23.23 -7.37
CA THR A 259 -8.49 -24.45 -7.84
C THR A 259 -7.85 -25.32 -8.92
N GLY A 260 -6.99 -24.78 -9.78
CA GLY A 260 -6.51 -25.47 -10.97
C GLY A 260 -7.53 -25.56 -12.12
N LEU A 261 -8.68 -24.88 -12.04
CA LEU A 261 -9.60 -24.71 -13.17
C LEU A 261 -9.18 -23.53 -14.05
N ASP A 262 -8.83 -22.40 -13.43
CA ASP A 262 -8.41 -21.16 -14.09
C ASP A 262 -9.39 -20.69 -15.21
N VAL A 263 -10.65 -21.14 -15.18
CA VAL A 263 -11.69 -20.84 -16.18
C VAL A 263 -13.04 -20.73 -15.48
N ALA A 264 -13.85 -19.75 -15.90
CA ALA A 264 -15.21 -19.59 -15.43
C ALA A 264 -16.12 -19.06 -16.55
N VAL A 265 -17.41 -19.39 -16.47
CA VAL A 265 -18.46 -18.83 -17.32
C VAL A 265 -19.72 -18.64 -16.48
N GLY A 266 -20.40 -17.51 -16.65
CA GLY A 266 -21.61 -17.20 -15.89
C GLY A 266 -22.14 -15.81 -16.19
N PRO A 267 -23.35 -15.48 -15.70
CA PRO A 267 -23.84 -14.10 -15.73
C PRO A 267 -22.88 -13.20 -14.94
N ALA A 268 -22.51 -12.06 -15.54
CA ALA A 268 -21.76 -11.02 -14.86
C ALA A 268 -22.63 -10.43 -13.75
N VAL A 269 -22.09 -10.40 -12.55
CA VAL A 269 -22.58 -9.53 -11.48
C VAL A 269 -21.58 -8.39 -11.42
N VAL A 270 -21.96 -7.26 -12.02
CA VAL A 270 -21.07 -6.09 -12.07
C VAL A 270 -21.22 -5.37 -10.74
N ALA A 271 -20.17 -5.42 -9.93
CA ALA A 271 -20.09 -4.71 -8.66
C ALA A 271 -19.13 -3.53 -8.84
N GLY A 272 -19.54 -2.35 -8.37
CA GLY A 272 -18.76 -1.12 -8.56
C GLY A 272 -19.60 0.12 -8.81
N ASP A 273 -20.92 -0.02 -8.98
CA ASP A 273 -21.82 1.13 -8.90
C ASP A 273 -21.77 1.68 -7.46
N GLU A 274 -21.57 2.99 -7.33
CA GLU A 274 -21.71 3.67 -6.04
C GLU A 274 -23.07 3.33 -5.43
N VAL A 275 -23.12 3.23 -4.09
CA VAL A 275 -24.38 2.98 -3.39
C VAL A 275 -25.38 4.06 -3.80
N ASP A 276 -26.46 3.66 -4.47
CA ASP A 276 -27.48 4.61 -4.91
C ASP A 276 -28.15 5.23 -3.68
N LEU A 277 -28.06 6.56 -3.60
CA LEU A 277 -28.64 7.36 -2.52
C LEU A 277 -29.99 7.96 -2.93
N ALA A 278 -30.49 7.72 -4.14
CA ALA A 278 -31.73 8.32 -4.65
C ALA A 278 -32.96 7.97 -3.81
N ASP A 279 -32.98 6.76 -3.23
CA ASP A 279 -34.06 6.27 -2.36
C ASP A 279 -33.83 6.61 -0.87
N TYR A 280 -32.77 7.34 -0.53
CA TYR A 280 -32.52 7.78 0.84
C TYR A 280 -33.47 8.93 1.20
N GLU A 281 -34.36 8.71 2.17
CA GLU A 281 -35.27 9.75 2.66
C GLU A 281 -34.67 10.49 3.87
N PRO A 282 -34.30 11.78 3.75
CA PRO A 282 -33.71 12.54 4.85
C PRO A 282 -34.70 12.75 6.00
N GLY A 283 -34.24 12.52 7.22
CA GLY A 283 -34.91 12.88 8.47
C GLY A 283 -34.55 14.30 8.96
N ASP A 284 -35.00 14.64 10.16
CA ASP A 284 -34.52 15.83 10.86
C ASP A 284 -33.09 15.62 11.42
N HIS A 285 -32.47 16.70 11.91
CA HIS A 285 -31.08 16.67 12.38
C HIS A 285 -30.80 15.60 13.45
N ASP A 286 -31.73 15.40 14.39
CA ASP A 286 -31.55 14.43 15.47
C ASP A 286 -31.67 13.00 14.94
N VAL A 287 -32.65 12.75 14.06
CA VAL A 287 -32.82 11.46 13.38
C VAL A 287 -31.61 11.12 12.51
N GLU A 288 -31.09 12.06 11.73
CA GLU A 288 -29.94 11.88 10.86
C GLU A 288 -28.65 11.61 11.67
N ARG A 289 -28.46 12.33 12.77
CA ARG A 289 -27.35 12.08 13.69
C ARG A 289 -27.40 10.66 14.26
N GLU A 290 -28.57 10.21 14.71
CA GLU A 290 -28.72 8.84 15.20
C GLU A 290 -28.53 7.79 14.09
N ARG A 291 -29.02 8.04 12.87
CA ARG A 291 -28.82 7.16 11.71
C ARG A 291 -27.33 7.02 11.39
N ALA A 292 -26.59 8.13 11.37
CA ALA A 292 -25.14 8.14 11.18
C ALA A 292 -24.41 7.30 12.26
N GLU A 293 -24.77 7.46 13.54
CA GLU A 293 -24.17 6.68 14.63
C GLU A 293 -24.53 5.19 14.59
N ARG A 294 -25.75 4.83 14.19
CA ARG A 294 -26.16 3.43 14.03
C ARG A 294 -25.40 2.77 12.88
N ALA A 295 -25.38 3.39 11.70
CA ALA A 295 -24.68 2.85 10.54
C ALA A 295 -23.18 2.65 10.80
N ARG A 296 -22.54 3.60 11.50
CA ARG A 296 -21.15 3.46 11.95
C ARG A 296 -20.94 2.20 12.80
N ARG A 297 -21.79 1.99 13.81
CA ARG A 297 -21.71 0.82 14.72
C ARG A 297 -21.94 -0.49 13.98
N ASP A 298 -22.90 -0.51 13.05
CA ASP A 298 -23.21 -1.70 12.27
C ASP A 298 -22.05 -2.07 11.33
N ALA A 299 -21.48 -1.09 10.63
CA ALA A 299 -20.31 -1.28 9.78
C ALA A 299 -19.08 -1.75 10.59
N GLU A 300 -18.86 -1.19 11.78
CA GLU A 300 -17.78 -1.61 12.69
C GLU A 300 -17.93 -3.07 13.14
N GLN A 301 -19.15 -3.50 13.50
CA GLN A 301 -19.43 -4.89 13.87
C GLN A 301 -19.26 -5.87 12.71
N GLN A 302 -19.60 -5.45 11.48
CA GLN A 302 -19.36 -6.27 10.29
C GLN A 302 -17.85 -6.47 10.06
N LEU A 303 -17.05 -5.42 10.13
CA LEU A 303 -15.59 -5.50 9.96
C LEU A 303 -14.93 -6.38 11.02
N ARG A 304 -15.39 -6.31 12.28
CA ARG A 304 -14.91 -7.20 13.36
C ARG A 304 -15.24 -8.68 13.08
N ARG A 305 -16.44 -8.97 12.56
CA ARG A 305 -16.80 -10.35 12.16
C ARG A 305 -15.94 -10.87 11.01
N LEU A 306 -15.63 -10.01 10.04
CA LEU A 306 -14.76 -10.35 8.92
C LEU A 306 -13.33 -10.63 9.37
N ARG A 307 -12.82 -9.82 10.29
CA ARG A 307 -11.52 -10.07 10.94
C ARG A 307 -11.49 -11.46 11.58
N ASP A 308 -12.48 -11.78 12.43
CA ASP A 308 -12.49 -13.05 13.17
C ASP A 308 -12.55 -14.24 12.22
N THR A 309 -13.43 -14.18 11.22
CA THR A 309 -13.56 -15.23 10.20
C THR A 309 -12.28 -15.40 9.38
N THR A 310 -11.63 -14.29 9.00
CA THR A 310 -10.39 -14.31 8.22
C THR A 310 -9.22 -14.83 9.05
N ALA A 311 -9.14 -14.46 10.33
CA ALA A 311 -8.10 -14.92 11.24
C ALA A 311 -8.16 -16.44 11.44
N GLU A 312 -9.37 -17.01 11.52
CA GLU A 312 -9.59 -18.45 11.63
C GLU A 312 -9.22 -19.21 10.34
N GLN A 313 -9.45 -18.61 9.16
CA GLN A 313 -9.26 -19.28 7.86
C GLN A 313 -7.87 -19.12 7.26
N LEU A 314 -7.27 -17.93 7.38
CA LEU A 314 -6.06 -17.53 6.65
C LEU A 314 -4.90 -17.13 7.58
N GLY A 315 -5.17 -16.89 8.86
CA GLY A 315 -4.18 -16.43 9.84
C GLY A 315 -4.37 -14.98 10.29
N SER A 316 -3.77 -14.65 11.44
CA SER A 316 -3.88 -13.34 12.08
C SER A 316 -3.33 -12.15 11.26
N PRO A 317 -2.23 -12.28 10.48
CA PRO A 317 -1.67 -11.14 9.75
C PRO A 317 -2.59 -10.61 8.64
N GLU A 318 -3.25 -11.50 7.91
CA GLU A 318 -4.20 -11.20 6.84
C GLU A 318 -5.46 -10.51 7.40
N ALA A 319 -5.86 -10.87 8.63
CA ALA A 319 -7.00 -10.26 9.32
C ALA A 319 -6.75 -8.82 9.80
N GLY A 320 -5.50 -8.41 10.00
CA GLY A 320 -5.13 -7.09 10.53
C GLY A 320 -5.57 -5.91 9.64
N ILE A 321 -5.96 -6.14 8.39
CA ILE A 321 -6.53 -5.13 7.48
C ILE A 321 -7.88 -4.64 8.02
N PHE A 322 -8.73 -5.55 8.49
CA PHE A 322 -10.06 -5.23 8.99
C PHE A 322 -10.03 -4.41 10.29
N ASP A 323 -8.99 -4.59 11.11
CA ASP A 323 -8.78 -3.75 12.29
C ASP A 323 -8.49 -2.28 11.89
N ALA A 324 -7.72 -2.06 10.83
CA ALA A 324 -7.44 -0.71 10.33
C ALA A 324 -8.70 -0.06 9.72
N GLN A 325 -9.47 -0.82 8.93
CA GLN A 325 -10.76 -0.37 8.37
C GLN A 325 -11.76 -0.02 9.49
N ALA A 326 -11.83 -0.83 10.55
CA ALA A 326 -12.69 -0.55 11.71
C ALA A 326 -12.22 0.69 12.48
N GLY A 327 -10.91 0.89 12.59
CA GLY A 327 -10.31 2.09 13.20
C GLY A 327 -10.71 3.38 12.47
N LEU A 328 -10.85 3.33 11.14
CA LEU A 328 -11.26 4.49 10.35
C LEU A 328 -12.68 4.97 10.67
N LEU A 329 -13.59 4.05 10.99
CA LEU A 329 -14.95 4.40 11.42
C LEU A 329 -14.99 5.06 12.81
N GLY A 330 -13.95 4.91 13.61
CA GLY A 330 -13.79 5.53 14.93
C GLY A 330 -12.93 6.80 14.90
N ASP A 331 -12.52 7.26 13.72
CA ASP A 331 -11.61 8.40 13.57
C ASP A 331 -12.28 9.73 13.92
N GLY A 332 -11.71 10.46 14.88
CA GLY A 332 -12.28 11.73 15.36
C GLY A 332 -12.47 12.79 14.28
N ALA A 333 -11.50 12.93 13.35
CA ALA A 333 -11.60 13.94 12.30
C ALA A 333 -12.66 13.59 11.25
N VAL A 334 -12.80 12.30 10.89
CA VAL A 334 -13.90 11.82 10.03
C VAL A 334 -15.25 12.04 10.73
N LEU A 335 -15.38 11.65 12.01
CA LEU A 335 -16.63 11.80 12.76
C LEU A 335 -17.03 13.27 12.93
N ASP A 336 -16.08 14.14 13.29
CA ASP A 336 -16.33 15.58 13.41
C ASP A 336 -16.84 16.17 12.09
N ARG A 337 -16.27 15.74 10.96
CA ARG A 337 -16.70 16.18 9.64
C ARG A 337 -18.11 15.71 9.31
N VAL A 338 -18.40 14.43 9.55
CA VAL A 338 -19.73 13.85 9.34
C VAL A 338 -20.77 14.58 10.18
N PHE A 339 -20.57 14.67 11.50
CA PHE A 339 -21.55 15.26 12.41
C PHE A 339 -21.70 16.78 12.23
N ARG A 340 -20.64 17.49 11.83
CA ARG A 340 -20.74 18.91 11.46
C ARG A 340 -21.61 19.09 10.21
N SER A 341 -21.42 18.25 9.20
CA SER A 341 -22.23 18.29 7.97
C SER A 341 -23.70 17.99 8.28
N VAL A 342 -23.95 17.00 9.13
CA VAL A 342 -25.31 16.70 9.62
C VAL A 342 -25.91 17.87 10.39
N ALA A 343 -25.15 18.53 11.26
CA ALA A 343 -25.59 19.73 11.97
C ALA A 343 -25.89 20.91 11.03
N GLN A 344 -25.25 20.96 9.87
CA GLN A 344 -25.48 21.96 8.82
C GLN A 344 -26.65 21.62 7.88
N GLY A 345 -27.33 20.49 8.10
CA GLY A 345 -28.54 20.10 7.36
C GLY A 345 -28.28 19.17 6.17
N ILE A 346 -27.07 18.64 6.05
CA ILE A 346 -26.75 17.56 5.12
C ILE A 346 -27.23 16.24 5.72
N ASP A 347 -27.85 15.38 4.91
CA ASP A 347 -28.27 14.07 5.37
C ASP A 347 -27.08 13.14 5.69
N ALA A 348 -27.29 12.12 6.51
CA ALA A 348 -26.24 11.23 7.00
C ALA A 348 -25.54 10.46 5.89
N ALA A 349 -26.26 10.04 4.84
CA ALA A 349 -25.67 9.30 3.73
C ALA A 349 -24.71 10.19 2.94
N THR A 350 -25.15 11.39 2.58
CA THR A 350 -24.31 12.38 1.90
C THR A 350 -23.12 12.81 2.76
N ALA A 351 -23.32 13.02 4.07
CA ALA A 351 -22.26 13.42 5.00
C ALA A 351 -21.14 12.36 5.12
N TRP A 352 -21.52 11.08 5.25
CA TRP A 352 -20.55 9.98 5.25
C TRP A 352 -19.86 9.80 3.90
N LYS A 353 -20.61 9.90 2.79
CA LYS A 353 -20.05 9.80 1.44
C LYS A 353 -18.97 10.85 1.23
N GLN A 354 -19.29 12.12 1.47
CA GLN A 354 -18.37 13.25 1.27
C GLN A 354 -17.11 13.09 2.12
N ALA A 355 -17.27 12.84 3.43
CA ALA A 355 -16.14 12.75 4.35
C ALA A 355 -15.15 11.64 3.96
N LEU A 356 -15.64 10.48 3.52
CA LEU A 356 -14.80 9.35 3.12
C LEU A 356 -14.30 9.45 1.68
N ASP A 357 -15.04 10.08 0.77
CA ASP A 357 -14.57 10.36 -0.60
C ASP A 357 -13.37 11.30 -0.60
N GLU A 358 -13.43 12.38 0.19
CA GLU A 358 -12.33 13.33 0.31
C GLU A 358 -11.11 12.69 0.98
N LEU A 359 -11.34 11.80 1.95
CA LEU A 359 -10.27 11.03 2.54
C LEU A 359 -9.64 10.08 1.51
N ALA A 360 -10.45 9.36 0.73
CA ALA A 360 -9.97 8.47 -0.32
C ALA A 360 -9.16 9.24 -1.38
N GLN A 361 -9.63 10.41 -1.82
CA GLN A 361 -8.89 11.29 -2.73
C GLN A 361 -7.56 11.76 -2.15
N THR A 362 -7.51 11.99 -0.84
CA THR A 362 -6.25 12.34 -0.16
C THR A 362 -5.26 11.18 -0.24
N PHE A 363 -5.72 9.93 -0.03
CA PHE A 363 -4.88 8.74 -0.19
C PHE A 363 -4.45 8.51 -1.65
N ASP A 364 -5.32 8.74 -2.63
CA ASP A 364 -4.97 8.66 -4.06
C ASP A 364 -3.85 9.64 -4.45
N GLY A 365 -3.82 10.81 -3.81
CA GLY A 365 -2.84 11.86 -4.05
C GLY A 365 -1.47 11.62 -3.39
N LEU A 366 -1.29 10.52 -2.64
CA LEU A 366 -0.02 10.20 -2.00
C LEU A 366 1.01 9.67 -3.01
N ASP A 367 2.29 9.96 -2.76
CA ASP A 367 3.40 9.60 -3.65
C ASP A 367 3.67 8.09 -3.68
N ASP A 368 3.42 7.41 -2.56
CA ASP A 368 3.69 5.99 -2.39
C ASP A 368 2.56 5.11 -3.00
N PRO A 369 2.86 4.23 -3.97
CA PRO A 369 1.86 3.34 -4.58
C PRO A 369 1.13 2.43 -3.59
N TYR A 370 1.80 1.92 -2.56
CA TYR A 370 1.21 1.09 -1.51
C TYR A 370 0.27 1.90 -0.62
N GLN A 371 0.59 3.18 -0.37
CA GLN A 371 -0.32 4.08 0.33
C GLN A 371 -1.52 4.48 -0.55
N ARG A 372 -1.35 4.62 -1.87
CA ARG A 372 -2.48 4.82 -2.80
C ARG A 372 -3.43 3.63 -2.83
N GLU A 373 -2.93 2.39 -2.71
CA GLU A 373 -3.79 1.20 -2.58
C GLU A 373 -4.74 1.29 -1.37
N ARG A 374 -4.45 2.13 -0.36
CA ARG A 374 -5.33 2.37 0.80
C ARG A 374 -6.54 3.23 0.51
N ALA A 375 -6.54 4.01 -0.58
CA ALA A 375 -7.74 4.71 -1.02
C ALA A 375 -8.90 3.73 -1.23
N GLN A 376 -8.60 2.53 -1.72
CA GLN A 376 -9.58 1.48 -1.91
C GLN A 376 -10.13 0.91 -0.58
N ASP A 377 -9.29 0.81 0.45
CA ASP A 377 -9.75 0.45 1.80
C ASP A 377 -10.75 1.49 2.33
N VAL A 378 -10.48 2.79 2.12
CA VAL A 378 -11.40 3.89 2.51
C VAL A 378 -12.72 3.82 1.75
N ARG A 379 -12.68 3.59 0.43
CA ARG A 379 -13.90 3.41 -0.39
C ARG A 379 -14.71 2.18 0.04
N SER A 380 -14.04 1.08 0.40
CA SER A 380 -14.70 -0.11 0.93
C SER A 380 -15.42 0.17 2.25
N VAL A 381 -14.79 0.94 3.16
CA VAL A 381 -15.42 1.41 4.40
C VAL A 381 -16.62 2.33 4.12
N ARG A 382 -16.48 3.29 3.20
CA ARG A 382 -17.56 4.19 2.74
C ARG A 382 -18.77 3.40 2.29
N ASP A 383 -18.59 2.49 1.35
CA ASP A 383 -19.70 1.73 0.78
C ASP A 383 -20.40 0.87 1.84
N ARG A 384 -19.65 0.35 2.82
CA ARG A 384 -20.21 -0.40 3.94
C ARG A 384 -21.10 0.46 4.84
N VAL A 385 -20.69 1.70 5.14
CA VAL A 385 -21.51 2.65 5.91
C VAL A 385 -22.75 3.07 5.13
N LEU A 386 -22.60 3.39 3.85
CA LEU A 386 -23.72 3.81 3.00
C LEU A 386 -24.78 2.71 2.89
N ARG A 387 -24.37 1.43 2.74
CA ARG A 387 -25.32 0.29 2.76
C ARG A 387 -26.04 0.14 4.10
N ALA A 388 -25.36 0.37 5.21
CA ALA A 388 -25.98 0.37 6.52
C ALA A 388 -27.00 1.51 6.70
N LEU A 389 -26.81 2.65 6.01
CA LEU A 389 -27.74 3.79 6.02
C LEU A 389 -28.95 3.59 5.10
N THR A 390 -28.73 3.06 3.90
CA THR A 390 -29.80 2.88 2.89
C THR A 390 -30.58 1.59 3.08
N GLY A 391 -30.05 0.64 3.85
CA GLY A 391 -30.57 -0.73 3.91
C GLY A 391 -30.37 -1.48 2.60
N ALA A 392 -29.57 -0.94 1.67
CA ALA A 392 -29.14 -1.66 0.48
C ALA A 392 -28.45 -2.95 0.91
N ALA A 393 -28.81 -4.06 0.27
CA ALA A 393 -28.15 -5.33 0.52
C ALA A 393 -26.63 -5.17 0.35
N GLU A 394 -25.83 -5.90 1.14
CA GLU A 394 -24.41 -6.06 0.82
C GLU A 394 -24.28 -6.41 -0.67
N THR A 395 -23.27 -5.88 -1.36
CA THR A 395 -22.91 -6.29 -2.72
C THR A 395 -22.59 -7.78 -2.68
N GLY A 396 -23.66 -8.52 -2.84
CA GLY A 396 -23.89 -9.89 -2.42
C GLY A 396 -25.31 -10.24 -2.86
N ARG A 397 -25.73 -9.69 -4.01
CA ARG A 397 -26.61 -10.48 -4.87
C ARG A 397 -25.94 -11.85 -4.96
N PRO A 398 -26.65 -12.94 -4.65
CA PRO A 398 -26.08 -14.26 -4.77
C PRO A 398 -25.46 -14.37 -6.15
N VAL A 399 -24.14 -14.52 -6.20
CA VAL A 399 -23.42 -14.72 -7.47
C VAL A 399 -23.54 -16.20 -7.84
N ASP A 400 -24.75 -16.76 -7.73
CA ASP A 400 -25.03 -18.18 -7.92
C ASP A 400 -24.71 -18.58 -9.35
N GLY A 401 -23.55 -19.24 -9.53
CA GLY A 401 -23.01 -19.57 -10.84
C GLY A 401 -22.62 -18.36 -11.69
N GLY A 402 -22.49 -17.16 -11.10
CA GLY A 402 -22.12 -15.92 -11.78
C GLY A 402 -20.64 -15.57 -11.70
N ILE A 403 -20.22 -14.58 -12.48
CA ILE A 403 -18.86 -14.01 -12.40
C ILE A 403 -18.95 -12.62 -11.78
N LEU A 404 -18.27 -12.41 -10.66
CA LEU A 404 -18.17 -11.10 -10.04
C LEU A 404 -17.18 -10.24 -10.83
N VAL A 405 -17.66 -9.16 -11.44
CA VAL A 405 -16.82 -8.21 -12.20
C VAL A 405 -16.65 -6.95 -11.37
N VAL A 406 -15.41 -6.61 -10.99
CA VAL A 406 -15.10 -5.46 -10.15
C VAL A 406 -14.02 -4.56 -10.79
N PRO A 407 -14.08 -3.24 -10.59
CA PRO A 407 -12.97 -2.34 -10.95
C PRO A 407 -11.67 -2.78 -10.27
N GLU A 408 -11.76 -3.00 -8.97
CA GLU A 408 -10.69 -3.44 -8.07
C GLU A 408 -11.28 -4.41 -7.03
N LEU A 409 -10.50 -5.39 -6.58
CA LEU A 409 -10.94 -6.37 -5.60
C LEU A 409 -10.38 -6.03 -4.21
N ASP A 410 -11.26 -5.56 -3.32
CA ASP A 410 -10.91 -5.32 -1.91
C ASP A 410 -10.97 -6.61 -1.07
N ALA A 411 -10.27 -6.60 0.07
CA ALA A 411 -10.14 -7.76 0.94
C ALA A 411 -11.47 -8.20 1.56
N ALA A 412 -12.40 -7.28 1.85
CA ALA A 412 -13.69 -7.61 2.45
C ALA A 412 -14.58 -8.34 1.45
N THR A 413 -14.65 -7.85 0.21
CA THR A 413 -15.35 -8.54 -0.88
C THR A 413 -14.73 -9.92 -1.12
N ALA A 414 -13.40 -10.01 -1.22
CA ALA A 414 -12.73 -11.29 -1.42
C ALA A 414 -12.95 -12.30 -0.27
N ALA A 415 -13.13 -11.84 0.97
CA ALA A 415 -13.39 -12.68 2.14
C ALA A 415 -14.87 -13.09 2.30
N THR A 416 -15.80 -12.26 1.83
CA THR A 416 -17.26 -12.52 1.95
C THR A 416 -17.82 -13.34 0.81
N VAL A 417 -17.22 -13.25 -0.38
CA VAL A 417 -17.67 -14.03 -1.54
C VAL A 417 -17.70 -15.52 -1.18
N ASP A 418 -18.83 -16.16 -1.44
CA ASP A 418 -19.02 -17.58 -1.23
C ASP A 418 -18.36 -18.34 -2.39
N GLY A 419 -17.22 -18.97 -2.10
CA GLY A 419 -16.41 -19.72 -3.07
C GLY A 419 -17.14 -20.92 -3.68
N ASP A 420 -18.15 -21.46 -3.00
CA ASP A 420 -18.94 -22.59 -3.50
C ASP A 420 -20.08 -22.15 -4.44
N ARG A 421 -20.45 -20.88 -4.39
CA ARG A 421 -21.57 -20.31 -5.16
C ARG A 421 -21.10 -19.48 -6.35
N VAL A 422 -19.99 -18.76 -6.22
CA VAL A 422 -19.42 -17.93 -7.29
C VAL A 422 -18.74 -18.81 -8.36
N ALA A 423 -18.94 -18.49 -9.64
CA ALA A 423 -18.20 -19.17 -10.72
C ALA A 423 -16.78 -18.62 -10.86
N GLY A 424 -16.56 -17.32 -10.60
CA GLY A 424 -15.24 -16.69 -10.58
C GLY A 424 -15.28 -15.18 -10.37
N ILE A 425 -14.10 -14.56 -10.33
CA ILE A 425 -13.92 -13.11 -10.14
C ILE A 425 -13.09 -12.52 -11.29
N ALA A 426 -13.53 -11.40 -11.86
CA ALA A 426 -12.80 -10.67 -12.89
C ALA A 426 -12.53 -9.22 -12.44
N VAL A 427 -11.26 -8.83 -12.44
CA VAL A 427 -10.78 -7.52 -11.94
C VAL A 427 -10.29 -6.68 -13.12
N ARG A 428 -10.79 -5.44 -13.25
CA ARG A 428 -10.40 -4.51 -14.33
C ARG A 428 -8.95 -4.05 -14.18
N ALA A 429 -8.58 -3.65 -12.97
CA ALA A 429 -7.22 -3.22 -12.66
C ALA A 429 -6.19 -4.33 -12.91
N ALA A 430 -5.02 -3.96 -13.41
CA ALA A 430 -3.91 -4.87 -13.72
C ALA A 430 -3.08 -5.28 -12.48
N GLY A 431 -3.53 -4.94 -11.27
CA GLY A 431 -2.82 -5.24 -10.03
C GLY A 431 -2.97 -6.70 -9.61
N THR A 432 -1.84 -7.39 -9.44
CA THR A 432 -1.79 -8.78 -8.94
C THR A 432 -1.46 -8.88 -7.45
N THR A 433 -1.10 -7.76 -6.80
CA THR A 433 -0.74 -7.63 -5.38
C THR A 433 -1.91 -7.25 -4.47
N GLY A 434 -3.03 -6.79 -5.02
CA GLY A 434 -4.14 -6.29 -4.21
C GLY A 434 -4.56 -7.32 -3.16
N HIS A 435 -4.71 -6.89 -1.91
CA HIS A 435 -5.02 -7.79 -0.79
C HIS A 435 -6.24 -8.69 -1.08
N GLY A 436 -7.24 -8.20 -1.83
CA GLY A 436 -8.38 -9.03 -2.25
C GLY A 436 -8.02 -10.11 -3.28
N VAL A 437 -7.09 -9.86 -4.20
CA VAL A 437 -6.61 -10.86 -5.18
C VAL A 437 -5.92 -12.03 -4.47
N ILE A 438 -5.13 -11.71 -3.43
CA ILE A 438 -4.43 -12.70 -2.61
C ILE A 438 -5.43 -13.58 -1.87
N VAL A 439 -6.39 -12.96 -1.17
CA VAL A 439 -7.43 -13.66 -0.40
C VAL A 439 -8.30 -14.53 -1.32
N ALA A 440 -8.68 -14.04 -2.50
CA ALA A 440 -9.49 -14.83 -3.44
C ALA A 440 -8.72 -16.06 -3.96
N ARG A 441 -7.42 -15.93 -4.25
CA ARG A 441 -6.58 -17.03 -4.73
C ARG A 441 -6.34 -18.10 -3.66
N SER A 442 -6.08 -17.70 -2.41
CA SER A 442 -5.86 -18.64 -1.30
C SER A 442 -7.12 -19.47 -1.01
N ARG A 443 -8.31 -18.88 -1.20
CA ARG A 443 -9.61 -19.55 -1.07
C ARG A 443 -9.96 -20.41 -2.28
N GLY A 444 -9.12 -20.45 -3.31
CA GLY A 444 -9.39 -21.21 -4.53
C GLY A 444 -10.63 -20.68 -5.25
N ILE A 445 -10.73 -19.37 -5.46
CA ILE A 445 -11.75 -18.82 -6.35
C ILE A 445 -11.09 -18.59 -7.73
N PRO A 446 -11.66 -19.10 -8.84
CA PRO A 446 -11.16 -18.77 -10.18
C PRO A 446 -11.13 -17.26 -10.38
N LEU A 447 -9.98 -16.72 -10.79
CA LEU A 447 -9.78 -15.27 -10.84
C LEU A 447 -8.93 -14.82 -12.04
N ILE A 448 -9.36 -13.74 -12.70
CA ILE A 448 -8.60 -13.03 -13.73
C ILE A 448 -8.44 -11.55 -13.36
N THR A 449 -7.25 -10.98 -13.57
CA THR A 449 -6.95 -9.56 -13.33
C THR A 449 -6.56 -8.88 -14.64
N GLY A 450 -6.66 -7.56 -14.70
CA GLY A 450 -6.26 -6.79 -15.88
C GLY A 450 -7.18 -7.00 -17.08
N ILE A 451 -8.48 -7.23 -16.86
CA ILE A 451 -9.44 -7.34 -17.99
C ILE A 451 -9.63 -6.00 -18.72
N GLY A 452 -9.11 -4.89 -18.16
CA GLY A 452 -9.19 -3.55 -18.74
C GLY A 452 -10.61 -2.99 -18.76
N ASP A 453 -10.88 -2.10 -19.72
CA ASP A 453 -12.14 -1.37 -19.85
C ASP A 453 -13.21 -2.12 -20.68
N VAL A 454 -13.15 -3.46 -20.73
CA VAL A 454 -14.16 -4.26 -21.44
C VAL A 454 -15.55 -3.94 -20.91
N ALA A 455 -16.44 -3.41 -21.75
CA ALA A 455 -17.80 -3.08 -21.35
C ALA A 455 -18.60 -4.34 -21.03
N VAL A 456 -19.07 -4.46 -19.80
CA VAL A 456 -19.87 -5.60 -19.32
C VAL A 456 -21.08 -5.00 -18.61
N ALA A 457 -22.28 -5.30 -19.09
CA ALA A 457 -23.51 -4.94 -18.39
C ALA A 457 -23.89 -6.03 -17.39
N ASP A 458 -24.52 -5.64 -16.28
CA ASP A 458 -25.05 -6.58 -15.28
C ASP A 458 -25.97 -7.64 -15.93
N GLY A 459 -25.81 -8.90 -15.54
CA GLY A 459 -26.52 -10.04 -16.12
C GLY A 459 -26.00 -10.53 -17.49
N THR A 460 -25.09 -9.80 -18.15
CA THR A 460 -24.47 -10.26 -19.41
C THR A 460 -23.68 -11.54 -19.15
N THR A 461 -23.86 -12.55 -19.98
CA THR A 461 -23.02 -13.75 -19.87
C THR A 461 -21.57 -13.39 -20.19
N VAL A 462 -20.66 -13.73 -19.31
CA VAL A 462 -19.21 -13.52 -19.47
C VAL A 462 -18.47 -14.82 -19.23
N GLY A 463 -17.32 -14.95 -19.87
CA GLY A 463 -16.42 -16.08 -19.67
C GLY A 463 -14.98 -15.61 -19.67
N PHE A 464 -14.16 -16.20 -18.80
CA PHE A 464 -12.73 -16.01 -18.85
C PHE A 464 -11.99 -17.33 -18.78
N ASP A 465 -10.90 -17.42 -19.53
CA ASP A 465 -9.86 -18.43 -19.33
C ASP A 465 -8.63 -17.66 -18.91
N ALA A 466 -8.33 -17.73 -17.61
CA ALA A 466 -7.16 -17.11 -17.07
C ALA A 466 -5.91 -17.70 -17.75
N ARG A 467 -5.87 -19.00 -18.16
CA ARG A 467 -4.70 -19.64 -18.82
C ARG A 467 -4.38 -19.06 -20.17
N ALA A 468 -5.44 -18.66 -20.88
CA ALA A 468 -5.31 -17.96 -22.14
C ALA A 468 -5.16 -16.44 -21.96
N GLY A 469 -5.27 -15.91 -20.73
CA GLY A 469 -5.34 -14.47 -20.48
C GLY A 469 -6.54 -13.81 -21.16
N SER A 470 -7.63 -14.56 -21.34
CA SER A 470 -8.78 -14.14 -22.15
C SER A 470 -10.00 -13.86 -21.29
N PHE A 471 -10.69 -12.76 -21.59
CA PHE A 471 -11.98 -12.38 -21.02
C PHE A 471 -12.91 -12.01 -22.17
N VAL A 472 -14.11 -12.58 -22.21
CA VAL A 472 -15.07 -12.42 -23.31
C VAL A 472 -16.45 -12.10 -22.75
N ALA A 473 -17.04 -11.02 -23.23
CA ALA A 473 -18.46 -10.71 -23.05
C ALA A 473 -19.28 -11.39 -24.16
N ASP A 474 -20.41 -11.98 -23.79
CA ASP A 474 -21.25 -12.83 -24.65
C ASP A 474 -20.46 -13.98 -25.32
N PRO A 475 -19.85 -14.87 -24.52
CA PRO A 475 -19.05 -15.97 -25.06
C PRO A 475 -19.94 -17.03 -25.72
N ASP A 476 -19.33 -17.83 -26.60
CA ASP A 476 -19.93 -19.11 -26.98
C ASP A 476 -19.98 -20.04 -25.76
N LEU A 477 -21.16 -20.12 -25.15
CA LEU A 477 -21.44 -20.95 -23.97
C LEU A 477 -21.11 -22.44 -24.21
N GLN A 478 -21.30 -22.96 -25.43
CA GLN A 478 -20.96 -24.35 -25.74
C GLN A 478 -19.45 -24.56 -25.76
N ALA A 479 -18.69 -23.59 -26.24
CA ALA A 479 -17.22 -23.62 -26.21
C ALA A 479 -16.71 -23.52 -24.77
N PHE A 480 -17.19 -22.55 -23.98
CA PHE A 480 -16.75 -22.37 -22.59
C PHE A 480 -17.15 -23.55 -21.68
N ALA A 481 -18.38 -24.06 -21.80
CA ALA A 481 -18.79 -25.24 -21.03
C ALA A 481 -17.97 -26.49 -21.40
N ARG A 482 -17.46 -26.58 -22.63
CA ARG A 482 -16.52 -27.62 -23.03
C ARG A 482 -15.18 -27.43 -22.34
N ILE A 483 -14.61 -26.21 -22.36
CA ILE A 483 -13.35 -25.90 -21.68
C ILE A 483 -13.45 -26.18 -20.18
N VAL A 484 -14.50 -25.71 -19.50
CA VAL A 484 -14.72 -25.94 -18.06
C VAL A 484 -14.76 -27.43 -17.73
N ARG A 485 -15.50 -28.21 -18.52
CA ARG A 485 -15.58 -29.67 -18.36
C ARG A 485 -14.22 -30.33 -18.61
N GLU A 486 -13.53 -29.99 -19.68
CA GLU A 486 -12.19 -30.52 -19.99
C GLU A 486 -11.20 -30.23 -18.84
N ARG A 487 -11.19 -29.01 -18.29
CA ARG A 487 -10.34 -28.63 -17.15
C ARG A 487 -10.72 -29.34 -15.86
N THR A 488 -12.01 -29.54 -15.62
CA THR A 488 -12.50 -30.29 -14.44
C THR A 488 -12.10 -31.75 -14.53
N GLU A 489 -12.31 -32.38 -15.70
CA GLU A 489 -11.92 -33.76 -15.96
C GLU A 489 -10.40 -33.95 -15.89
N GLU A 490 -9.62 -33.00 -16.43
CA GLU A 490 -8.15 -32.95 -16.31
C GLU A 490 -7.72 -32.92 -14.84
N ARG A 491 -8.28 -32.00 -14.04
CA ARG A 491 -7.97 -31.86 -12.62
C ARG A 491 -8.36 -33.12 -11.83
N ASP A 492 -9.56 -33.65 -12.05
CA ASP A 492 -10.05 -34.82 -11.30
C ASP A 492 -9.29 -36.09 -11.70
N ALA A 493 -8.85 -36.21 -12.96
CA ALA A 493 -7.92 -37.26 -13.37
C ALA A 493 -6.54 -37.10 -12.72
N ALA A 494 -6.00 -35.88 -12.69
CA ALA A 494 -4.73 -35.57 -12.06
C ALA A 494 -4.74 -35.87 -10.55
N LEU A 495 -5.82 -35.52 -9.85
CA LEU A 495 -6.00 -35.80 -8.42
C LEU A 495 -6.12 -37.30 -8.12
N ARG A 496 -6.72 -38.10 -9.01
CA ARG A 496 -6.79 -39.57 -8.85
C ARG A 496 -5.43 -40.24 -8.98
N ALA A 497 -4.54 -39.68 -9.80
CA ALA A 497 -3.18 -40.16 -10.05
C ALA A 497 -2.11 -39.33 -9.33
N VAL A 498 -2.46 -38.66 -8.24
CA VAL A 498 -1.58 -37.67 -7.57
C VAL A 498 -0.38 -38.32 -6.89
N ASP A 499 -0.55 -39.54 -6.38
CA ASP A 499 0.50 -40.32 -5.72
C ASP A 499 1.38 -41.10 -6.72
N GLU A 500 0.99 -41.13 -8.00
CA GLU A 500 1.81 -41.76 -9.04
C GLU A 500 3.06 -40.91 -9.32
N PRO A 501 4.24 -41.55 -9.54
CA PRO A 501 5.43 -40.84 -9.98
C PRO A 501 5.20 -40.07 -11.28
N ALA A 502 5.89 -38.94 -11.44
CA ALA A 502 5.89 -38.18 -12.68
C ALA A 502 6.96 -38.72 -13.62
N THR A 503 6.67 -39.86 -14.23
CA THR A 503 7.55 -40.52 -15.22
C THR A 503 7.06 -40.21 -16.63
N THR A 504 7.93 -39.62 -17.45
CA THR A 504 7.67 -39.30 -18.85
C THR A 504 7.45 -40.57 -19.70
N LEU A 505 6.91 -40.40 -20.91
CA LEU A 505 6.63 -41.50 -21.84
C LEU A 505 7.87 -42.33 -22.22
N ASP A 506 9.04 -41.69 -22.22
CA ASP A 506 10.34 -42.28 -22.47
C ASP A 506 11.07 -42.74 -21.17
N GLY A 507 10.38 -42.71 -20.02
CA GLY A 507 10.82 -43.36 -18.80
C GLY A 507 11.66 -42.50 -17.84
N ARG A 508 11.78 -41.18 -18.07
CA ARG A 508 12.47 -40.27 -17.16
C ARG A 508 11.53 -39.84 -16.04
N THR A 509 11.88 -40.17 -14.79
CA THR A 509 11.14 -39.65 -13.62
C THR A 509 11.66 -38.27 -13.23
N ILE A 510 10.76 -37.30 -13.13
CA ILE A 510 11.06 -35.92 -12.77
C ILE A 510 10.34 -35.60 -11.45
N PRO A 511 11.06 -35.40 -10.33
CA PRO A 511 10.44 -35.06 -9.06
C PRO A 511 9.65 -33.75 -9.15
N VAL A 512 8.44 -33.76 -8.61
CA VAL A 512 7.59 -32.57 -8.47
C VAL A 512 7.49 -32.22 -6.99
N LEU A 513 8.20 -31.17 -6.62
CA LEU A 513 8.36 -30.68 -5.26
C LEU A 513 7.40 -29.51 -4.99
N VAL A 514 7.23 -29.17 -3.72
CA VAL A 514 6.41 -28.03 -3.28
C VAL A 514 7.23 -26.86 -2.75
N ASN A 515 6.81 -25.65 -3.08
CA ASN A 515 7.26 -24.42 -2.45
C ASN A 515 6.39 -24.16 -1.20
N VAL A 516 7.02 -24.01 -0.03
CA VAL A 516 6.32 -23.83 1.25
C VAL A 516 6.88 -22.62 2.00
N GLY A 517 6.00 -21.83 2.60
CA GLY A 517 6.35 -20.82 3.61
C GLY A 517 5.81 -21.17 5.00
N SER A 518 4.83 -22.06 5.07
CA SER A 518 4.16 -22.49 6.31
C SER A 518 3.94 -24.00 6.36
N VAL A 519 3.57 -24.50 7.54
CA VAL A 519 3.14 -25.89 7.72
C VAL A 519 1.86 -26.18 6.94
N GLN A 520 0.97 -25.20 6.81
CA GLN A 520 -0.27 -25.37 6.07
C GLN A 520 -0.01 -25.60 4.58
N ASP A 521 0.93 -24.87 3.97
CA ASP A 521 1.34 -25.10 2.58
C ASP A 521 1.82 -26.54 2.36
N ALA A 522 2.54 -27.11 3.34
CA ALA A 522 3.01 -28.48 3.30
C ALA A 522 1.88 -29.51 3.42
N LEU A 523 0.87 -29.24 4.24
CA LEU A 523 -0.31 -30.10 4.39
C LEU A 523 -1.18 -30.10 3.13
N ASP A 524 -1.29 -28.94 2.46
CA ASP A 524 -2.09 -28.77 1.25
C ASP A 524 -1.40 -29.31 -0.02
N ALA A 525 -0.10 -29.64 0.07
CA ALA A 525 0.74 -30.13 -1.01
C ALA A 525 0.52 -31.63 -1.37
N ARG A 526 -0.72 -31.99 -1.71
CA ARG A 526 -1.11 -33.36 -2.07
C ARG A 526 -0.22 -33.94 -3.18
N GLY A 527 0.44 -35.05 -2.86
CA GLY A 527 1.33 -35.80 -3.76
C GLY A 527 2.66 -35.13 -4.10
N ALA A 528 3.09 -34.10 -3.39
CA ALA A 528 4.45 -33.56 -3.52
C ALA A 528 5.51 -34.64 -3.22
N ASP A 529 6.60 -34.66 -3.98
CA ASP A 529 7.73 -35.60 -3.77
C ASP A 529 8.71 -35.12 -2.68
N GLY A 530 8.44 -33.95 -2.11
CA GLY A 530 9.24 -33.26 -1.09
C GLY A 530 9.01 -31.75 -1.19
N SER A 531 9.82 -30.97 -0.50
CA SER A 531 9.88 -29.50 -0.69
C SER A 531 11.14 -29.14 -1.46
N GLY A 532 10.98 -28.37 -2.55
CA GLY A 532 12.10 -27.85 -3.34
C GLY A 532 12.45 -26.41 -2.96
N LEU A 533 11.64 -25.80 -2.10
CA LEU A 533 11.88 -24.49 -1.53
C LEU A 533 11.06 -24.33 -0.24
N VAL A 534 11.74 -24.30 0.91
CA VAL A 534 11.22 -23.74 2.15
C VAL A 534 11.66 -22.29 2.20
N ARG A 535 10.70 -21.37 2.07
CA ARG A 535 10.87 -19.92 2.28
C ARG A 535 10.92 -19.66 3.77
N THR A 536 12.10 -19.33 4.29
CA THR A 536 12.30 -19.21 5.74
C THR A 536 11.91 -17.84 6.27
N GLU A 537 11.70 -16.85 5.40
CA GLU A 537 11.40 -15.45 5.74
C GLU A 537 10.15 -15.31 6.63
N VAL A 538 9.14 -16.16 6.41
CA VAL A 538 7.90 -16.20 7.21
C VAL A 538 8.20 -16.40 8.70
N LEU A 539 9.23 -17.19 9.03
CA LEU A 539 9.63 -17.45 10.41
C LEU A 539 10.24 -16.21 11.09
N PHE A 540 10.78 -15.28 10.31
CA PHE A 540 11.53 -14.13 10.80
C PHE A 540 10.74 -12.81 10.80
N GLY A 541 9.79 -12.64 9.86
CA GLY A 541 9.14 -11.35 9.53
C GLY A 541 8.61 -10.53 10.71
N ASP A 542 7.99 -11.18 11.69
CA ASP A 542 7.29 -10.48 12.79
C ASP A 542 8.03 -10.47 14.12
N ARG A 543 9.28 -10.94 14.13
CA ARG A 543 10.02 -11.13 15.38
C ARG A 543 10.83 -9.88 15.75
N ARG A 544 10.82 -9.53 17.05
CA ARG A 544 11.68 -8.46 17.61
C ARG A 544 13.11 -8.91 17.87
N SER A 545 13.34 -10.22 17.92
CA SER A 545 14.64 -10.83 18.13
C SER A 545 14.80 -11.99 17.16
N ALA A 546 16.01 -12.20 16.66
CA ALA A 546 16.30 -13.32 15.78
C ALA A 546 15.89 -14.64 16.45
N PRO A 547 15.14 -15.52 15.75
CA PRO A 547 14.76 -16.82 16.28
C PRO A 547 16.01 -17.65 16.56
N THR A 548 16.01 -18.31 17.71
CA THR A 548 17.08 -19.22 18.12
C THR A 548 17.16 -20.43 17.19
N ALA A 549 18.32 -21.09 17.16
CA ALA A 549 18.48 -22.31 16.36
C ALA A 549 17.45 -23.40 16.71
N ALA A 550 17.03 -23.48 17.98
CA ALA A 550 16.03 -24.45 18.43
C ALA A 550 14.63 -24.14 17.89
N GLU A 551 14.22 -22.87 17.86
CA GLU A 551 12.95 -22.44 17.29
C GLU A 551 12.91 -22.65 15.77
N GLN A 552 14.03 -22.33 15.09
CA GLN A 552 14.16 -22.58 13.65
C GLN A 552 14.09 -24.08 13.34
N ALA A 553 14.82 -24.91 14.09
CA ALA A 553 14.77 -26.36 13.91
C ALA A 553 13.37 -26.94 14.19
N ALA A 554 12.63 -26.38 15.16
CA ALA A 554 11.24 -26.78 15.42
C ALA A 554 10.33 -26.51 14.21
N ALA A 555 10.37 -25.30 13.65
CA ALA A 555 9.58 -24.95 12.47
C ALA A 555 9.93 -25.84 11.26
N TYR A 556 11.22 -26.07 11.01
CA TYR A 556 11.66 -26.94 9.90
C TYR A 556 11.23 -28.41 10.11
N ARG A 557 11.25 -28.91 11.35
CA ARG A 557 10.75 -30.26 11.68
C ARG A 557 9.24 -30.39 11.46
N GLU A 558 8.46 -29.37 11.79
CA GLU A 558 7.01 -29.39 11.55
C GLU A 558 6.69 -29.45 10.05
N ILE A 559 7.41 -28.67 9.23
CA ILE A 559 7.27 -28.72 7.76
C ILE A 559 7.68 -30.10 7.21
N ALA A 560 8.82 -30.64 7.65
CA ALA A 560 9.25 -31.99 7.27
C ALA A 560 8.22 -33.07 7.64
N ALA A 561 7.66 -32.99 8.84
CA ALA A 561 6.65 -33.93 9.32
C ALA A 561 5.34 -33.84 8.50
N ALA A 562 4.90 -32.63 8.15
CA ALA A 562 3.73 -32.41 7.29
C ALA A 562 3.91 -33.04 5.89
N LEU A 563 5.15 -33.09 5.38
CA LEU A 563 5.49 -33.76 4.12
C LEU A 563 5.78 -35.27 4.28
N GLY A 564 5.55 -35.85 5.46
CA GLY A 564 5.75 -37.27 5.73
C GLY A 564 7.22 -37.68 5.78
N GLY A 565 8.12 -36.78 6.17
CA GLY A 565 9.57 -37.05 6.27
C GLY A 565 10.30 -37.09 4.92
N LYS A 566 9.66 -36.60 3.85
CA LYS A 566 10.29 -36.42 2.53
C LYS A 566 11.37 -35.33 2.56
N PRO A 567 12.31 -35.30 1.59
CA PRO A 567 13.35 -34.28 1.54
C PRO A 567 12.80 -32.87 1.52
N ILE A 568 13.45 -31.96 2.24
CA ILE A 568 13.12 -30.52 2.24
C ILE A 568 14.34 -29.67 1.87
N THR A 569 14.16 -28.75 0.92
CA THR A 569 15.17 -27.78 0.53
C THR A 569 14.99 -26.49 1.30
N ILE A 570 15.77 -26.28 2.36
CA ILE A 570 15.74 -25.09 3.19
C ILE A 570 16.61 -24.00 2.57
N ARG A 571 15.96 -22.94 2.05
CA ARG A 571 16.67 -21.73 1.64
C ARG A 571 17.00 -20.91 2.87
N THR A 572 18.28 -20.57 3.07
CA THR A 572 18.61 -19.56 4.08
C THR A 572 17.86 -18.28 3.74
N TRP A 573 17.38 -17.54 4.74
CA TRP A 573 16.52 -16.37 4.48
C TRP A 573 17.13 -15.41 3.45
N ASP A 574 16.27 -14.94 2.56
CA ASP A 574 16.54 -13.99 1.49
C ASP A 574 15.77 -12.71 1.77
N VAL A 575 16.26 -11.94 2.74
CA VAL A 575 15.73 -10.63 3.08
C VAL A 575 16.64 -9.54 2.55
N GLY A 576 16.04 -8.48 2.02
CA GLY A 576 16.67 -7.23 1.62
C GLY A 576 15.99 -6.01 2.23
N GLY A 577 16.36 -4.83 1.74
CA GLY A 577 15.77 -3.55 2.16
C GLY A 577 14.26 -3.43 1.90
N ASP A 578 13.71 -4.27 1.00
CA ASP A 578 12.28 -4.39 0.67
C ASP A 578 11.48 -5.26 1.66
N LYS A 579 12.17 -5.88 2.63
CA LYS A 579 11.58 -6.82 3.61
C LYS A 579 12.25 -6.66 4.98
N PRO A 580 12.30 -5.45 5.56
CA PRO A 580 13.12 -5.18 6.73
C PRO A 580 12.72 -6.06 7.91
N LEU A 581 13.72 -6.67 8.55
CA LEU A 581 13.51 -7.36 9.82
C LEU A 581 13.78 -6.42 10.98
N ARG A 582 12.84 -6.37 11.94
CA ARG A 582 12.95 -5.49 13.11
C ARG A 582 14.23 -5.72 13.92
N PHE A 583 14.70 -6.96 14.01
CA PHE A 583 15.94 -7.30 14.71
C PHE A 583 17.21 -7.10 13.87
N LEU A 584 17.08 -6.82 12.57
CA LEU A 584 18.18 -6.47 11.68
C LEU A 584 17.82 -5.21 10.86
N PRO A 585 17.84 -4.02 11.48
CA PRO A 585 17.59 -2.79 10.76
C PRO A 585 18.68 -2.57 9.70
N GLN A 586 18.25 -2.39 8.46
CA GLN A 586 19.10 -2.03 7.32
C GLN A 586 18.89 -0.56 6.97
N ALA A 587 19.92 0.08 6.40
CA ALA A 587 19.76 1.42 5.86
C ALA A 587 18.94 1.35 4.57
N PRO A 588 18.13 2.37 4.24
CA PRO A 588 17.47 2.46 2.94
C PRO A 588 18.45 2.36 1.82
N GLU A 589 18.02 1.67 0.77
CA GLU A 589 18.74 1.59 -0.48
C GLU A 589 17.85 2.16 -1.57
N ALA A 590 18.43 2.93 -2.49
CA ALA A 590 17.69 3.46 -3.63
C ALA A 590 17.10 2.34 -4.52
N ASN A 591 17.72 1.15 -4.50
CA ASN A 591 17.27 -0.02 -5.25
C ASN A 591 17.44 -1.28 -4.37
N PRO A 592 16.49 -1.60 -3.48
CA PRO A 592 16.62 -2.74 -2.56
C PRO A 592 16.84 -4.07 -3.27
N PHE A 593 16.16 -4.28 -4.42
CA PHE A 593 16.38 -5.46 -5.25
C PHE A 593 17.81 -5.58 -5.79
N LEU A 594 18.59 -4.50 -5.87
CA LEU A 594 19.99 -4.52 -6.32
C LEU A 594 21.00 -4.41 -5.17
N GLY A 595 20.53 -4.39 -3.92
CA GLY A 595 21.30 -4.00 -2.75
C GLY A 595 21.74 -5.16 -1.83
N ASP A 596 21.78 -4.85 -0.54
CA ASP A 596 22.24 -5.71 0.56
C ASP A 596 21.16 -6.73 0.97
N ARG A 597 21.05 -7.81 0.19
CA ARG A 597 20.07 -8.89 0.42
C ARG A 597 20.65 -10.29 0.39
N GLY A 598 19.94 -11.22 1.04
CA GLY A 598 20.26 -12.65 1.06
C GLY A 598 21.65 -12.94 1.61
N LEU A 599 22.47 -13.68 0.86
CA LEU A 599 23.81 -14.06 1.31
C LEU A 599 24.74 -12.86 1.59
N ARG A 600 24.49 -11.70 0.96
CA ARG A 600 25.28 -10.48 1.16
C ARG A 600 25.09 -9.92 2.57
N THR A 601 23.84 -9.87 3.03
CA THR A 601 23.46 -9.44 4.39
C THR A 601 24.13 -10.31 5.45
N PHE A 602 24.17 -11.62 5.21
CA PHE A 602 24.84 -12.56 6.11
C PHE A 602 26.34 -12.36 6.24
N ARG A 603 27.03 -11.90 5.18
CA ARG A 603 28.47 -11.61 5.30
C ARG A 603 28.76 -10.47 6.28
N ARG A 604 27.82 -9.53 6.42
CA ARG A 604 27.91 -8.46 7.41
C ARG A 604 27.55 -8.94 8.83
N ARG A 605 26.71 -9.96 8.93
CA ARG A 605 26.22 -10.55 10.20
C ARG A 605 26.37 -12.09 10.22
N PRO A 606 27.61 -12.62 10.22
CA PRO A 606 27.84 -14.07 10.07
C PRO A 606 27.19 -14.91 11.17
N GLU A 607 26.97 -14.34 12.36
CA GLU A 607 26.33 -15.02 13.49
C GLU A 607 24.88 -15.44 13.20
N LEU A 608 24.17 -14.69 12.36
CA LEU A 608 22.81 -15.03 11.94
C LEU A 608 22.84 -16.26 11.03
N LEU A 609 23.82 -16.33 10.11
CA LEU A 609 23.99 -17.48 9.23
C LEU A 609 24.37 -18.71 10.04
N ALA A 610 25.33 -18.58 10.94
CA ALA A 610 25.76 -19.66 11.82
C ALA A 610 24.58 -20.24 12.64
N THR A 611 23.69 -19.37 13.14
CA THR A 611 22.48 -19.78 13.87
C THR A 611 21.52 -20.58 12.98
N GLN A 612 21.25 -20.09 11.77
CA GLN A 612 20.36 -20.78 10.83
C GLN A 612 20.96 -22.10 10.33
N LEU A 613 22.25 -22.14 10.04
CA LEU A 613 22.96 -23.36 9.64
C LEU A 613 23.01 -24.40 10.77
N ALA A 614 23.15 -23.97 12.03
CA ALA A 614 23.06 -24.87 13.18
C ALA A 614 21.67 -25.52 13.29
N ALA A 615 20.60 -24.76 13.07
CA ALA A 615 19.23 -25.27 13.06
C ALA A 615 19.01 -26.28 11.93
N ILE A 616 19.44 -25.94 10.71
CA ILE A 616 19.36 -26.80 9.52
C ILE A 616 20.10 -28.12 9.75
N ARG A 617 21.31 -28.06 10.32
CA ARG A 617 22.10 -29.25 10.65
C ARG A 617 21.44 -30.13 11.69
N GLU A 618 20.75 -29.55 12.67
CA GLU A 618 20.02 -30.34 13.65
C GLU A 618 18.89 -31.13 12.99
N VAL A 619 18.10 -30.50 12.12
CA VAL A 619 17.02 -31.18 11.38
C VAL A 619 17.57 -32.22 10.40
N ALA A 620 18.70 -31.95 9.77
CA ALA A 620 19.37 -32.86 8.85
C ALA A 620 19.84 -34.18 9.49
N ARG A 621 19.88 -34.28 10.83
CA ARG A 621 20.15 -35.55 11.53
C ARG A 621 18.95 -36.50 11.54
N GLU A 622 17.75 -35.98 11.33
CA GLU A 622 16.48 -36.70 11.48
C GLU A 622 15.76 -36.89 10.15
N THR A 623 15.96 -36.00 9.18
CA THR A 623 15.28 -35.99 7.87
C THR A 623 16.25 -35.54 6.77
N PRO A 624 16.12 -36.03 5.52
CA PRO A 624 16.93 -35.52 4.42
C PRO A 624 16.69 -34.02 4.19
N VAL A 625 17.77 -33.23 4.27
CA VAL A 625 17.72 -31.78 4.10
C VAL A 625 18.69 -31.35 3.01
N GLN A 626 18.25 -30.42 2.19
CA GLN A 626 19.09 -29.68 1.27
C GLN A 626 19.17 -28.24 1.75
N VAL A 627 20.36 -27.68 1.97
CA VAL A 627 20.53 -26.26 2.27
C VAL A 627 20.86 -25.49 1.00
N MET A 628 20.17 -24.36 0.81
CA MET A 628 20.32 -23.54 -0.39
C MET A 628 20.61 -22.08 -0.04
N PHE A 629 21.64 -21.50 -0.64
CA PHE A 629 22.01 -20.10 -0.45
C PHE A 629 21.43 -19.20 -1.56
N PRO A 630 20.67 -18.13 -1.22
CA PRO A 630 20.13 -17.17 -2.18
C PRO A 630 21.14 -16.09 -2.58
N MET A 631 20.85 -15.35 -3.65
CA MET A 631 21.53 -14.14 -4.12
C MET A 631 23.03 -14.30 -4.38
N VAL A 632 23.48 -15.54 -4.64
CA VAL A 632 24.86 -15.86 -4.97
C VAL A 632 25.22 -15.27 -6.33
N THR A 633 26.34 -14.56 -6.37
CA THR A 633 26.86 -13.86 -7.55
C THR A 633 28.30 -14.27 -7.87
N THR A 634 29.12 -14.58 -6.86
CA THR A 634 30.55 -14.91 -7.04
C THR A 634 30.98 -16.21 -6.36
N ALA A 635 32.12 -16.76 -6.79
CA ALA A 635 32.64 -18.02 -6.25
C ALA A 635 33.11 -17.86 -4.79
N GLU A 636 33.58 -16.66 -4.43
CA GLU A 636 33.98 -16.31 -3.07
C GLU A 636 32.78 -16.34 -2.11
N GLU A 637 31.58 -15.98 -2.57
CA GLU A 637 30.38 -16.07 -1.75
C GLU A 637 30.01 -17.53 -1.47
N VAL A 638 30.10 -18.41 -2.47
CA VAL A 638 29.91 -19.85 -2.29
C VAL A 638 30.95 -20.42 -1.32
N ALA A 639 32.23 -20.13 -1.54
CA ALA A 639 33.31 -20.60 -0.68
C ALA A 639 33.14 -20.15 0.78
N TRP A 640 32.74 -18.89 0.98
CA TRP A 640 32.45 -18.35 2.31
C TRP A 640 31.27 -19.06 2.98
N ALA A 641 30.17 -19.30 2.25
CA ALA A 641 29.01 -20.00 2.81
C ALA A 641 29.35 -21.44 3.22
N LEU A 642 30.16 -22.14 2.42
CA LEU A 642 30.68 -23.48 2.75
C LEU A 642 31.58 -23.45 3.98
N GLU A 643 32.46 -22.44 4.11
CA GLU A 643 33.30 -22.26 5.29
C GLU A 643 32.45 -22.06 6.57
N GLN A 644 31.38 -21.26 6.51
CA GLN A 644 30.47 -21.09 7.64
C GLN A 644 29.77 -22.40 8.04
N LEU A 645 29.36 -23.21 7.05
CA LEU A 645 28.73 -24.51 7.30
C LEU A 645 29.70 -25.53 7.91
N ASP A 646 30.92 -25.60 7.38
CA ASP A 646 31.96 -26.54 7.80
C ASP A 646 32.58 -26.16 9.14
N GLY A 647 32.63 -24.85 9.45
CA GLY A 647 33.08 -24.33 10.74
C GLY A 647 32.24 -24.81 11.94
N LEU A 648 31.00 -25.27 11.70
CA LEU A 648 30.14 -25.87 12.72
C LEU A 648 30.47 -27.36 12.99
N GLY A 649 31.49 -27.93 12.31
CA GLY A 649 31.93 -29.32 12.44
C GLY A 649 31.48 -30.23 11.29
N PRO A 650 31.64 -31.56 11.39
CA PRO A 650 31.25 -32.48 10.31
C PRO A 650 29.77 -32.36 9.92
N ARG A 651 29.49 -32.29 8.62
CA ARG A 651 28.12 -32.25 8.09
C ARG A 651 27.38 -33.55 8.45
N PRO A 652 26.10 -33.49 8.86
CA PRO A 652 25.27 -34.67 9.02
C PRO A 652 25.17 -35.48 7.73
N ASP A 653 25.03 -36.80 7.85
CA ASP A 653 24.85 -37.68 6.69
C ASP A 653 23.56 -37.30 5.94
N GLY A 654 23.65 -37.12 4.62
CA GLY A 654 22.52 -36.75 3.77
C GLY A 654 22.18 -35.27 3.71
N LEU A 655 22.92 -34.39 4.40
CA LEU A 655 22.84 -32.95 4.18
C LEU A 655 23.48 -32.58 2.85
N GLN A 656 22.67 -32.15 1.88
CA GLN A 656 23.15 -31.64 0.60
C GLN A 656 23.24 -30.12 0.60
N VAL A 657 24.16 -29.56 -0.16
CA VAL A 657 24.43 -28.12 -0.21
C VAL A 657 24.32 -27.62 -1.65
N GLY A 658 23.61 -26.52 -1.82
CA GLY A 658 23.39 -25.91 -3.13
C GLY A 658 23.24 -24.41 -3.07
N MET A 659 22.98 -23.82 -4.24
CA MET A 659 22.72 -22.39 -4.39
C MET A 659 21.50 -22.14 -5.27
N MET A 660 20.86 -20.99 -5.02
CA MET A 660 19.86 -20.47 -5.93
C MET A 660 20.55 -19.74 -7.08
N VAL A 661 20.16 -20.06 -8.32
CA VAL A 661 20.60 -19.37 -9.53
C VAL A 661 19.51 -18.40 -9.94
N GLU A 662 19.60 -17.20 -9.41
CA GLU A 662 18.60 -16.14 -9.62
C GLU A 662 19.21 -14.83 -10.12
N VAL A 663 20.54 -14.73 -10.21
CA VAL A 663 21.25 -13.59 -10.79
C VAL A 663 21.81 -14.00 -12.16
N PRO A 664 21.64 -13.20 -13.24
CA PRO A 664 22.15 -13.55 -14.57
C PRO A 664 23.65 -13.83 -14.58
N ALA A 665 24.40 -13.09 -13.77
CA ALA A 665 25.84 -13.27 -13.62
C ALA A 665 26.21 -14.62 -12.99
N ALA A 666 25.33 -15.23 -12.19
CA ALA A 666 25.51 -16.57 -11.65
C ALA A 666 25.22 -17.64 -12.71
N ALA A 667 24.12 -17.47 -13.48
CA ALA A 667 23.80 -18.35 -14.59
C ALA A 667 24.92 -18.42 -15.64
N LEU A 668 25.55 -17.28 -15.95
CA LEU A 668 26.67 -17.20 -16.89
C LEU A 668 27.96 -17.87 -16.38
N ARG A 669 28.12 -18.02 -15.05
CA ARG A 669 29.32 -18.53 -14.37
C ARG A 669 29.10 -19.88 -13.68
N ILE A 670 28.02 -20.59 -14.02
CA ILE A 670 27.58 -21.79 -13.30
C ILE A 670 28.67 -22.86 -13.14
N GLU A 671 29.52 -23.06 -14.16
CA GLU A 671 30.62 -24.04 -14.14
C GLU A 671 31.56 -23.81 -12.96
N THR A 672 31.84 -22.53 -12.65
CA THR A 672 32.74 -22.14 -11.56
C THR A 672 32.02 -22.11 -10.22
N LEU A 673 30.77 -21.62 -10.20
CA LEU A 673 30.02 -21.43 -8.95
C LEU A 673 29.52 -22.74 -8.33
N ALA A 674 29.10 -23.69 -9.17
CA ALA A 674 28.59 -24.97 -8.70
C ALA A 674 29.69 -26.01 -8.42
N GLY A 675 30.97 -25.63 -8.58
CA GLY A 675 32.09 -26.50 -8.26
C GLY A 675 32.13 -26.83 -6.77
N GLY A 676 31.75 -28.05 -6.40
CA GLY A 676 31.69 -28.51 -5.00
C GLY A 676 30.31 -28.38 -4.34
N LEU A 677 29.27 -28.07 -5.11
CA LEU A 677 27.88 -28.14 -4.67
C LEU A 677 27.22 -29.46 -5.12
N ASP A 678 26.17 -29.87 -4.44
CA ASP A 678 25.37 -31.06 -4.78
C ASP A 678 24.24 -30.72 -5.77
N PHE A 679 23.74 -29.49 -5.71
CA PHE A 679 22.63 -29.04 -6.57
C PHE A 679 22.61 -27.52 -6.74
N VAL A 680 21.82 -27.08 -7.72
CA VAL A 680 21.40 -25.70 -7.92
C VAL A 680 19.91 -25.64 -8.20
N SER A 681 19.24 -24.58 -7.76
CA SER A 681 17.83 -24.34 -8.08
C SER A 681 17.67 -22.99 -8.73
N ILE A 682 17.04 -22.92 -9.90
CA ILE A 682 16.83 -21.69 -10.62
C ILE A 682 15.62 -20.95 -10.01
N GLY A 683 15.88 -19.77 -9.45
CA GLY A 683 14.85 -18.84 -8.98
C GLY A 683 14.38 -17.97 -10.14
N THR A 684 13.41 -18.44 -10.92
CA THR A 684 13.01 -17.78 -12.19
C THR A 684 12.41 -16.40 -11.98
N ASN A 685 11.81 -16.11 -10.82
CA ASN A 685 11.22 -14.80 -10.52
C ASN A 685 12.30 -13.69 -10.57
N ASP A 686 13.33 -13.84 -9.75
CA ASP A 686 14.44 -12.88 -9.67
C ASP A 686 15.34 -12.96 -10.91
N LEU A 687 15.56 -14.16 -11.47
CA LEU A 687 16.31 -14.30 -12.72
C LEU A 687 15.64 -13.53 -13.86
N THR A 688 14.32 -13.59 -13.97
CA THR A 688 13.56 -12.84 -14.98
C THR A 688 13.71 -11.36 -14.75
N GLN A 689 13.41 -10.87 -13.54
CA GLN A 689 13.49 -9.46 -13.18
C GLN A 689 14.87 -8.85 -13.49
N TYR A 690 15.96 -9.51 -13.10
CA TYR A 690 17.30 -9.00 -13.37
C TYR A 690 17.75 -9.16 -14.83
N THR A 691 17.21 -10.14 -15.56
CA THR A 691 17.51 -10.32 -16.99
C THR A 691 16.80 -9.28 -17.84
N THR A 692 15.54 -8.97 -17.52
CA THR A 692 14.70 -8.03 -18.27
C THR A 692 14.80 -6.60 -17.73
N ALA A 693 15.45 -6.41 -16.57
CA ALA A 693 15.54 -5.15 -15.85
C ALA A 693 14.15 -4.53 -15.55
N ALA A 694 13.16 -5.40 -15.31
CA ALA A 694 11.79 -5.00 -15.04
C ALA A 694 11.35 -5.53 -13.68
N ASP A 695 11.05 -4.61 -12.76
CA ASP A 695 10.50 -4.92 -11.46
C ASP A 695 9.07 -5.46 -11.62
N ARG A 696 8.84 -6.72 -11.19
CA ARG A 696 7.53 -7.37 -11.26
C ARG A 696 6.47 -6.71 -10.36
N THR A 697 6.90 -5.95 -9.36
CA THR A 697 6.02 -5.19 -8.47
C THR A 697 5.59 -3.86 -9.08
N ASN A 698 6.24 -3.39 -10.15
CA ASN A 698 5.96 -2.12 -10.78
C ASN A 698 5.00 -2.29 -11.97
N PRO A 699 3.71 -1.86 -11.87
CA PRO A 699 2.71 -2.10 -12.91
C PRO A 699 3.08 -1.52 -14.28
N ALA A 700 3.89 -0.45 -14.33
CA ALA A 700 4.29 0.18 -15.57
C ALA A 700 5.24 -0.67 -16.42
N VAL A 701 5.97 -1.60 -15.80
CA VAL A 701 6.99 -2.43 -16.47
C VAL A 701 6.80 -3.93 -16.21
N ALA A 702 5.89 -4.35 -15.34
CA ALA A 702 5.66 -5.74 -14.97
C ALA A 702 5.40 -6.66 -16.18
N ALA A 703 4.78 -6.16 -17.25
CA ALA A 703 4.55 -6.91 -18.49
C ALA A 703 5.84 -7.33 -19.22
N LEU A 704 6.98 -6.67 -18.94
CA LEU A 704 8.29 -7.03 -19.48
C LEU A 704 8.95 -8.21 -18.72
N ALA A 705 8.50 -8.49 -17.50
CA ALA A 705 9.04 -9.55 -16.65
C ALA A 705 8.32 -10.90 -16.88
N ASP A 706 8.49 -11.48 -18.09
CA ASP A 706 7.94 -12.80 -18.43
C ASP A 706 9.03 -13.88 -18.40
N GLY A 707 8.83 -14.94 -17.60
CA GLY A 707 9.77 -16.06 -17.47
C GLY A 707 9.91 -16.93 -18.73
N LEU A 708 8.97 -16.85 -19.68
CA LEU A 708 9.09 -17.47 -21.00
C LEU A 708 9.86 -16.61 -22.01
N ASP A 709 10.39 -15.46 -21.59
CA ASP A 709 11.26 -14.67 -22.47
C ASP A 709 12.47 -15.51 -22.93
N PRO A 710 12.77 -15.56 -24.24
CA PRO A 710 13.88 -16.32 -24.79
C PRO A 710 15.25 -16.00 -24.16
N ALA A 711 15.48 -14.79 -23.64
CA ALA A 711 16.69 -14.46 -22.90
C ALA A 711 16.78 -15.21 -21.56
N VAL A 712 15.67 -15.30 -20.82
CA VAL A 712 15.59 -16.07 -19.57
C VAL A 712 15.75 -17.56 -19.84
N LEU A 713 15.06 -18.09 -20.86
CA LEU A 713 15.17 -19.49 -21.26
C LEU A 713 16.61 -19.87 -21.69
N ARG A 714 17.33 -18.95 -22.35
CA ARG A 714 18.76 -19.14 -22.69
C ARG A 714 19.65 -19.21 -21.44
N LEU A 715 19.33 -18.47 -20.38
CA LEU A 715 20.05 -18.59 -19.10
C LEU A 715 19.73 -19.92 -18.41
N VAL A 716 18.48 -20.39 -18.47
CA VAL A 716 18.11 -21.74 -17.98
C VAL A 716 18.86 -22.82 -18.75
N ASP A 717 18.86 -22.77 -20.08
CA ASP A 717 19.62 -23.71 -20.95
C ASP A 717 21.11 -23.71 -20.62
N ARG A 718 21.71 -22.52 -20.44
CA ARG A 718 23.11 -22.35 -20.03
C ARG A 718 23.37 -23.07 -18.71
N VAL A 719 22.54 -22.84 -17.69
CA VAL A 719 22.68 -23.46 -16.36
C VAL A 719 22.61 -24.98 -16.47
N VAL A 720 21.61 -25.51 -17.19
CA VAL A 720 21.45 -26.96 -17.33
C VAL A 720 22.62 -27.60 -18.08
N ARG A 721 23.08 -27.00 -19.19
CA ARG A 721 24.16 -27.56 -20.02
C ARG A 721 25.54 -27.49 -19.37
N GLN A 722 25.73 -26.52 -18.48
CA GLN A 722 27.05 -26.20 -17.95
C GLN A 722 27.20 -26.42 -16.44
N ALA A 723 26.14 -26.86 -15.77
CA ALA A 723 26.27 -27.38 -14.42
C ALA A 723 27.31 -28.53 -14.42
N PRO A 724 28.26 -28.55 -13.47
CA PRO A 724 29.22 -29.64 -13.36
C PRO A 724 28.56 -31.01 -13.23
N GLU A 725 29.25 -32.06 -13.67
CA GLU A 725 28.75 -33.43 -13.54
C GLU A 725 28.47 -33.77 -12.06
N GLY A 726 27.31 -34.37 -11.80
CA GLY A 726 26.82 -34.67 -10.45
C GLY A 726 26.02 -33.55 -9.77
N VAL A 727 26.00 -32.33 -10.33
CA VAL A 727 25.18 -31.23 -9.80
C VAL A 727 23.77 -31.31 -10.37
N HIS A 728 22.78 -31.53 -9.50
CA HIS A 728 21.38 -31.53 -9.91
C HIS A 728 20.84 -30.10 -10.14
N VAL A 729 20.11 -29.89 -11.24
CA VAL A 729 19.50 -28.59 -11.58
C VAL A 729 17.99 -28.66 -11.43
N ALA A 730 17.43 -27.90 -10.49
CA ALA A 730 15.99 -27.74 -10.27
C ALA A 730 15.50 -26.33 -10.65
N VAL A 731 14.18 -26.12 -10.66
CA VAL A 731 13.55 -24.79 -10.83
C VAL A 731 12.47 -24.62 -9.76
N CYS A 732 12.45 -23.49 -9.05
CA CYS A 732 11.50 -23.24 -7.94
C CYS A 732 10.70 -21.93 -8.03
N GLY A 733 10.90 -21.12 -9.08
CA GLY A 733 10.08 -19.91 -9.30
C GLY A 733 8.73 -20.22 -9.95
N ASP A 734 7.90 -19.19 -10.17
CA ASP A 734 6.53 -19.32 -10.67
C ASP A 734 6.45 -20.03 -12.03
N LEU A 735 7.50 -19.92 -12.84
CA LEU A 735 7.62 -20.63 -14.11
C LEU A 735 7.54 -22.16 -13.95
N ALA A 736 8.00 -22.73 -12.84
CA ALA A 736 7.88 -24.16 -12.57
C ALA A 736 6.45 -24.59 -12.19
N SER A 737 5.59 -23.63 -11.83
CA SER A 737 4.17 -23.86 -11.54
C SER A 737 3.30 -23.76 -12.79
N ASP A 738 3.85 -23.39 -13.95
CA ASP A 738 3.12 -23.26 -15.21
C ASP A 738 3.18 -24.58 -16.01
N PRO A 739 2.03 -25.27 -16.23
CA PRO A 739 1.97 -26.48 -17.04
C PRO A 739 2.43 -26.28 -18.49
N LEU A 740 2.30 -25.08 -19.06
CA LEU A 740 2.79 -24.77 -20.41
C LEU A 740 4.32 -24.72 -20.42
N ALA A 741 4.93 -24.07 -19.43
CA ALA A 741 6.37 -23.96 -19.31
C ALA A 741 7.06 -25.31 -19.00
N THR A 742 6.33 -26.25 -18.40
CA THR A 742 6.83 -27.60 -18.04
C THR A 742 7.51 -28.29 -19.22
N GLU A 743 6.92 -28.25 -20.41
CA GLU A 743 7.51 -28.87 -21.60
C GLU A 743 8.86 -28.26 -21.96
N VAL A 744 8.97 -26.93 -21.95
CA VAL A 744 10.23 -26.24 -22.24
C VAL A 744 11.27 -26.55 -21.17
N LEU A 745 10.93 -26.45 -19.89
CA LEU A 745 11.88 -26.68 -18.80
C LEU A 745 12.44 -28.11 -18.81
N VAL A 746 11.57 -29.11 -19.01
CA VAL A 746 11.98 -30.51 -19.15
C VAL A 746 12.81 -30.73 -20.41
N GLY A 747 12.41 -30.12 -21.53
CA GLY A 747 13.14 -30.17 -22.79
C GLY A 747 14.53 -29.53 -22.74
N LEU A 748 14.70 -28.49 -21.92
CA LEU A 748 16.01 -27.90 -21.62
C LEU A 748 16.88 -28.80 -20.74
N GLY A 749 16.28 -29.78 -20.07
CA GLY A 749 16.97 -30.82 -19.30
C GLY A 749 16.88 -30.68 -17.79
N VAL A 750 16.03 -29.80 -17.26
CA VAL A 750 15.81 -29.63 -15.80
C VAL A 750 15.52 -30.98 -15.13
N HIS A 751 16.07 -31.18 -13.93
CA HIS A 751 15.99 -32.45 -13.20
C HIS A 751 14.81 -32.54 -12.24
N ALA A 752 14.32 -31.42 -11.72
CA ALA A 752 13.17 -31.35 -10.80
C ALA A 752 12.45 -30.01 -10.91
N LEU A 753 11.14 -30.00 -10.65
CA LEU A 753 10.30 -28.80 -10.62
C LEU A 753 9.73 -28.61 -9.22
N SER A 754 9.81 -27.41 -8.67
CA SER A 754 9.21 -27.04 -7.40
C SER A 754 8.15 -25.97 -7.61
N ALA A 755 6.92 -26.28 -7.24
CA ALA A 755 5.74 -25.50 -7.60
C ALA A 755 4.85 -25.21 -6.39
N VAL A 756 3.83 -24.38 -6.58
CA VAL A 756 2.80 -24.18 -5.54
C VAL A 756 1.92 -25.43 -5.40
N GLY A 757 1.52 -25.74 -4.16
CA GLY A 757 0.80 -26.98 -3.80
C GLY A 757 -0.36 -27.36 -4.75
N PRO A 758 -1.31 -26.44 -5.04
CA PRO A 758 -2.44 -26.74 -5.92
C PRO A 758 -2.09 -27.16 -7.35
N GLN A 759 -0.89 -26.82 -7.86
CA GLN A 759 -0.47 -27.14 -9.23
C GLN A 759 0.22 -28.51 -9.35
N ILE A 760 0.63 -29.12 -8.23
CA ILE A 760 1.37 -30.39 -8.22
C ILE A 760 0.65 -31.51 -8.98
N PRO A 761 -0.65 -31.77 -8.76
CA PRO A 761 -1.34 -32.84 -9.48
C PRO A 761 -1.31 -32.63 -11.00
N LEU A 762 -1.56 -31.39 -11.45
CA LEU A 762 -1.60 -31.03 -12.87
C LEU A 762 -0.22 -31.15 -13.51
N LEU A 763 0.83 -30.69 -12.83
CA LEU A 763 2.22 -30.85 -13.30
C LEU A 763 2.60 -32.32 -13.44
N LYS A 764 2.30 -33.16 -12.44
CA LYS A 764 2.55 -34.60 -12.51
C LYS A 764 1.81 -35.25 -13.68
N ALA A 765 0.54 -34.88 -13.89
CA ALA A 765 -0.24 -35.37 -15.02
C ALA A 765 0.35 -34.95 -16.37
N ARG A 766 0.78 -33.68 -16.50
CA ARG A 766 1.43 -33.18 -17.72
C ARG A 766 2.74 -33.90 -18.00
N LEU A 767 3.60 -34.06 -16.99
CA LEU A 767 4.88 -34.76 -17.11
C LEU A 767 4.72 -36.20 -17.63
N ARG A 768 3.68 -36.92 -17.17
CA ARG A 768 3.38 -38.28 -17.65
C ARG A 768 2.95 -38.37 -19.12
N GLN A 769 2.58 -37.24 -19.72
CA GLN A 769 2.21 -37.15 -21.13
C GLN A 769 3.35 -36.63 -22.01
N LEU A 770 4.49 -36.24 -21.41
CA LEU A 770 5.63 -35.71 -22.16
C LEU A 770 6.56 -36.83 -22.64
N ASP A 771 7.11 -36.65 -23.81
CA ASP A 771 8.29 -37.37 -24.32
C ASP A 771 9.47 -36.38 -24.32
N THR A 772 10.57 -36.71 -23.62
CA THR A 772 11.64 -35.72 -23.42
C THR A 772 12.40 -35.39 -24.71
N THR A 773 12.40 -36.30 -25.69
CA THR A 773 13.02 -36.05 -27.00
C THR A 773 12.24 -34.98 -27.77
N THR A 774 10.91 -35.09 -27.78
CA THR A 774 10.01 -34.11 -28.40
C THR A 774 10.10 -32.76 -27.68
N ALA A 775 10.04 -32.78 -26.34
CA ALA A 775 10.17 -31.59 -25.51
C ALA A 775 11.50 -30.86 -25.77
N ALA A 776 12.62 -31.58 -25.96
CA ALA A 776 13.91 -31.00 -26.27
C ALA A 776 13.94 -30.28 -27.64
N ALA A 777 13.23 -30.82 -28.63
CA ALA A 777 13.07 -30.14 -29.93
C ALA A 777 12.23 -28.86 -29.80
N THR A 778 11.12 -28.91 -29.04
CA THR A 778 10.29 -27.73 -28.72
C THR A 778 11.11 -26.67 -28.00
N ALA A 779 11.85 -27.04 -26.96
CA ALA A 779 12.69 -26.15 -26.19
C ALA A 779 13.77 -25.49 -27.06
N THR A 780 14.44 -26.25 -27.93
CA THR A 780 15.44 -25.72 -28.87
C THR A 780 14.83 -24.65 -29.79
N LYS A 781 13.60 -24.86 -30.27
CA LYS A 781 12.88 -23.86 -31.07
C LYS A 781 12.51 -22.64 -30.23
N ALA A 782 12.01 -22.83 -29.00
CA ALA A 782 11.63 -21.75 -28.10
C ALA A 782 12.79 -20.76 -27.84
N LEU A 783 14.02 -21.26 -27.68
CA LEU A 783 15.23 -20.44 -27.49
C LEU A 783 15.53 -19.47 -28.65
N THR A 784 15.00 -19.73 -29.84
CA THR A 784 15.25 -18.94 -31.06
C THR A 784 14.15 -17.93 -31.37
N LEU A 785 13.04 -17.95 -30.62
CA LEU A 785 11.91 -17.08 -30.86
C LEU A 785 12.19 -15.63 -30.40
N PRO A 786 11.43 -14.64 -30.90
CA PRO A 786 11.68 -13.24 -30.61
C PRO A 786 11.04 -12.74 -29.31
N SER A 787 10.06 -13.45 -28.73
CA SER A 787 9.30 -13.00 -27.55
C SER A 787 8.67 -14.15 -26.78
N ALA A 788 8.29 -13.89 -25.52
CA ALA A 788 7.52 -14.82 -24.69
C ALA A 788 6.18 -15.21 -25.32
N GLU A 789 5.47 -14.27 -25.97
CA GLU A 789 4.23 -14.54 -26.69
C GLU A 789 4.41 -15.55 -27.83
N ALA A 790 5.50 -15.42 -28.60
CA ALA A 790 5.84 -16.39 -29.64
C ALA A 790 6.12 -17.78 -29.04
N VAL A 791 6.78 -17.84 -27.88
CA VAL A 791 7.00 -19.09 -27.14
C VAL A 791 5.67 -19.70 -26.69
N ARG A 792 4.74 -18.92 -26.10
CA ARG A 792 3.40 -19.43 -25.73
C ARG A 792 2.63 -19.94 -26.95
N THR A 793 2.72 -19.25 -28.08
CA THR A 793 2.10 -19.68 -29.34
C THR A 793 2.67 -21.03 -29.81
N LEU A 794 3.97 -21.23 -29.69
CA LEU A 794 4.61 -22.51 -29.99
C LEU A 794 4.06 -23.64 -29.11
N LEU A 795 3.93 -23.40 -27.80
CA LEU A 795 3.53 -24.41 -26.81
C LEU A 795 2.05 -24.76 -26.83
N THR A 796 1.22 -23.90 -27.40
CA THR A 796 -0.23 -24.09 -27.51
C THR A 796 -0.68 -24.59 -28.87
N SER A 797 0.22 -24.59 -29.86
CA SER A 797 -0.07 -25.12 -31.19
C SER A 797 -0.16 -26.65 -31.15
N PRO A 798 -1.20 -27.28 -31.73
CA PRO A 798 -1.30 -28.74 -31.78
C PRO A 798 -0.12 -29.31 -32.60
N HIS A 799 0.58 -30.28 -32.00
CA HIS A 799 1.70 -31.01 -32.60
C HIS A 799 1.24 -32.16 -33.50
#